data_AF-A0A8B9BKN7-F1
#
_entry.id   AF-A0A8B9BKN7-F1
#
_cell.length_a   1.000
_cell.length_b   1.000
_cell.length_c   1.000
_cell.angle_alpha   90.00
_cell.angle_beta   90.00
_cell.angle_gamma   90.00
#
_symmetry.space_group_name_H-M   'P 1'
#
loop_
_entity.id
_entity.type
_entity.pdbx_description
1 polymer ?
#
loop_
_entity_poly.entity_id
_entity_poly.type
_entity_poly.pdbx_seq_one_letter_code
_entity_poly.pdbx_strand_id
1 'polypeptide(L)'
;MRPSGPDAPGTADARRLPPAAPGTMAETFLVESPDVTYSKDFIEAKYTYSTVHVCKENGVTKVRPCSTRFTFRTGRQVPRLGLMLVGWGGNNGTTVTAAVLANRLGLSWMTKTGRKKANYYGSLLQASTVCLGTGPTGDVYVPFRDLLPMVHPNDIVFDGWDISSLNLAEAMRRAEVLDWPLQEQLWPHMEKMKPRPSIYIPEFIAANQEERADNVLRGSKAEQVEQIRRDIRDFRESSGVDKVIVLWTANTERFCDVVPGLNDTADNLLRAIERGLEVSPSTLFAVASILEGCAYINGSPQNTFVPGAVELAAQRRVFICGDDFKSGQTKLKSVLVDFLVGAGLKTKSIVSYNHLGNNDGKNLSAPQQFRSKEISKSNVVDDTVQANPVLYGPHDKPDHCVVIKYVPYVGDSKRALDEYTSEIMMGGTNTIVIHNTCEDSLLASPIILDLAVLTELCQRITFCTEGDPEFQGFHSVLSIVAFLCKAPLVPEGTPVVNALFRQRSCIENILRYPRLGVSRGVALPGGPGVPPSLGDRSPGAAGPVVAAAGGSPCGGLDGPGARRLRVPDPATGPGAPYPGCPAPMGAQDQRVGCPAPVGPRCTRFGVSTSGSQCPVPMGSQCWGCPILVGPSAGGVHHQQPPVPNAGGAQFPGVSSATEPPYPTQGVPSTSRSQHPVPAGPSS
;
A
#
# COMPACT_ATOMS: atom_id res chain seq x y z
N MET A 1 -50.18 -40.23 40.59
CA MET A 1 -49.26 -39.97 41.72
C MET A 1 -47.97 -39.33 41.19
N ARG A 2 -47.23 -38.60 42.04
CA ARG A 2 -45.82 -38.19 41.92
C ARG A 2 -45.16 -38.52 43.28
N PRO A 3 -43.82 -38.49 43.46
CA PRO A 3 -42.69 -38.46 42.50
C PRO A 3 -41.94 -39.83 42.56
N SER A 4 -40.63 -40.07 42.28
CA SER A 4 -39.40 -39.24 42.25
C SER A 4 -38.19 -39.89 41.57
N GLY A 5 -37.23 -39.07 41.09
CA GLY A 5 -35.88 -39.44 40.60
C GLY A 5 -35.79 -39.54 39.07
N PRO A 6 -34.71 -39.07 38.40
CA PRO A 6 -33.31 -38.99 38.88
C PRO A 6 -32.66 -37.58 38.83
N ASP A 7 -31.33 -37.53 38.84
CA ASP A 7 -30.48 -36.39 39.25
C ASP A 7 -30.20 -35.24 38.26
N ALA A 8 -29.56 -34.21 38.82
CA ALA A 8 -29.35 -32.86 38.33
C ALA A 8 -28.77 -32.65 36.90
N PRO A 9 -29.34 -31.70 36.12
CA PRO A 9 -28.67 -31.07 35.00
C PRO A 9 -27.81 -29.87 35.44
N GLY A 10 -26.71 -29.59 34.72
CA GLY A 10 -25.81 -28.48 34.99
C GLY A 10 -26.35 -27.10 34.55
N THR A 11 -26.15 -26.09 35.38
CA THR A 11 -26.32 -24.65 35.05
C THR A 11 -24.98 -24.06 34.57
N ALA A 12 -24.89 -22.95 33.83
CA ALA A 12 -25.92 -21.95 33.52
C ALA A 12 -25.80 -21.32 32.11
N ASP A 13 -26.97 -21.00 31.53
CA ASP A 13 -27.30 -19.78 30.77
C ASP A 13 -26.15 -18.95 30.14
N ALA A 14 -25.69 -19.37 28.96
CA ALA A 14 -24.89 -18.52 28.07
C ALA A 14 -25.81 -17.51 27.35
N ARG A 15 -26.16 -16.42 28.05
CA ARG A 15 -27.06 -15.37 27.52
C ARG A 15 -26.58 -14.81 26.19
N ARG A 16 -27.33 -15.12 25.12
CA ARG A 16 -27.23 -14.37 23.87
C ARG A 16 -27.71 -12.94 24.12
N LEU A 17 -26.79 -11.98 24.10
CA LEU A 17 -27.16 -10.59 23.91
C LEU A 17 -27.93 -10.45 22.59
N PRO A 18 -29.00 -9.64 22.53
CA PRO A 18 -29.67 -9.35 21.27
C PRO A 18 -28.70 -8.62 20.31
N PRO A 19 -28.89 -8.71 18.99
CA PRO A 19 -28.14 -7.89 18.05
C PRO A 19 -28.36 -6.41 18.37
N ALA A 20 -27.28 -5.63 18.40
CA ALA A 20 -27.37 -4.18 18.62
C ALA A 20 -28.20 -3.51 17.52
N ALA A 21 -28.93 -2.45 17.87
CA ALA A 21 -29.66 -1.66 16.89
C ALA A 21 -28.68 -0.98 15.90
N PRO A 22 -29.02 -0.90 14.60
CA PRO A 22 -28.18 -0.23 13.62
C PRO A 22 -28.09 1.26 13.96
N GLY A 23 -26.89 1.75 14.27
CA GLY A 23 -26.61 3.16 14.56
C GLY A 23 -25.80 3.43 15.83
N THR A 24 -25.70 2.47 16.77
CA THR A 24 -24.87 2.62 17.98
C THR A 24 -23.70 1.66 17.99
N MET A 25 -22.52 2.14 17.57
CA MET A 25 -21.25 1.52 17.97
C MET A 25 -21.17 1.58 19.51
N ALA A 26 -20.98 0.43 20.17
CA ALA A 26 -20.59 0.43 21.57
C ALA A 26 -19.18 1.02 21.68
N GLU A 27 -18.99 2.02 22.53
CA GLU A 27 -17.70 2.70 22.69
C GLU A 27 -16.69 1.74 23.34
N THR A 28 -15.80 1.14 22.53
CA THR A 28 -14.85 0.11 23.01
C THR A 28 -13.77 0.68 23.94
N PHE A 29 -13.53 1.98 23.88
CA PHE A 29 -12.82 2.74 24.91
C PHE A 29 -13.24 4.23 24.84
N LEU A 30 -12.98 4.97 25.92
CA LEU A 30 -13.19 6.41 26.03
C LEU A 30 -11.85 7.08 26.39
N VAL A 31 -11.57 8.28 25.89
CA VAL A 31 -10.41 9.08 26.34
C VAL A 31 -10.88 10.22 27.24
N GLU A 32 -10.68 10.04 28.54
CA GLU A 32 -10.94 11.08 29.54
C GLU A 32 -9.80 12.12 29.51
N SER A 33 -10.10 13.30 28.98
CA SER A 33 -9.11 14.39 28.83
C SER A 33 -9.80 15.76 28.77
N PRO A 34 -9.28 16.80 29.44
CA PRO A 34 -9.81 18.16 29.36
C PRO A 34 -9.59 18.81 27.97
N ASP A 35 -8.73 18.21 27.15
CA ASP A 35 -8.50 18.63 25.77
C ASP A 35 -9.48 17.97 24.78
N VAL A 36 -10.37 17.08 25.22
CA VAL A 36 -11.32 16.34 24.36
C VAL A 36 -12.76 16.65 24.76
N THR A 37 -13.68 16.71 23.80
CA THR A 37 -15.11 16.87 24.05
C THR A 37 -15.92 16.01 23.09
N TYR A 38 -16.74 15.12 23.67
CA TYR A 38 -17.67 14.26 22.94
C TYR A 38 -19.04 14.91 22.91
N SER A 39 -19.48 15.33 21.73
CA SER A 39 -20.87 15.74 21.48
C SER A 39 -21.64 14.60 20.80
N LYS A 40 -22.92 14.84 20.48
CA LYS A 40 -23.73 13.92 19.66
C LYS A 40 -23.14 13.77 18.25
N ASP A 41 -22.77 14.89 17.63
CA ASP A 41 -22.48 14.97 16.20
C ASP A 41 -20.97 14.95 15.90
N PHE A 42 -20.13 15.38 16.87
CA PHE A 42 -18.67 15.51 16.72
C PHE A 42 -17.88 14.99 17.94
N ILE A 43 -16.68 14.44 17.67
CA ILE A 43 -15.56 14.40 18.62
C ILE A 43 -14.69 15.61 18.31
N GLU A 44 -14.52 16.51 19.26
CA GLU A 44 -13.61 17.65 19.15
C GLU A 44 -12.41 17.46 20.09
N ALA A 45 -11.19 17.73 19.65
CA ALA A 45 -10.02 17.69 20.52
C ALA A 45 -8.90 18.68 20.17
N LYS A 46 -8.20 19.14 21.21
CA LYS A 46 -7.15 20.15 21.17
C LYS A 46 -5.76 19.50 21.17
N TYR A 47 -5.03 19.73 20.09
CA TYR A 47 -3.73 19.12 19.84
C TYR A 47 -2.65 20.17 19.65
N THR A 48 -1.55 20.06 20.40
CA THR A 48 -0.35 20.88 20.17
C THR A 48 0.58 20.10 19.27
N TYR A 49 0.64 20.47 17.99
CA TYR A 49 1.62 19.93 17.05
C TYR A 49 2.97 20.59 17.31
N SER A 50 3.94 19.79 17.76
CA SER A 50 5.33 20.22 17.96
C SER A 50 6.19 19.77 16.79
N THR A 51 6.95 20.70 16.22
CA THR A 51 7.86 20.47 15.10
C THR A 51 9.16 21.27 15.30
N VAL A 52 10.09 21.20 14.35
CA VAL A 52 11.36 21.94 14.39
C VAL A 52 11.63 22.65 13.06
N HIS A 53 11.86 23.96 13.12
CA HIS A 53 12.41 24.70 12.00
C HIS A 53 13.94 24.60 12.04
N VAL A 54 14.55 24.12 10.95
CA VAL A 54 16.00 23.92 10.84
C VAL A 54 16.57 24.85 9.78
N CYS A 55 17.62 25.60 10.14
CA CYS A 55 18.34 26.48 9.21
C CYS A 55 19.86 26.38 9.42
N LYS A 56 20.63 26.60 8.36
CA LYS A 56 22.11 26.55 8.40
C LYS A 56 22.66 27.97 8.28
N GLU A 57 23.25 28.48 9.36
CA GLU A 57 23.76 29.84 9.48
C GLU A 57 25.22 29.80 9.90
N ASN A 58 26.12 30.42 9.13
CA ASN A 58 27.58 30.41 9.36
C ASN A 58 28.16 28.99 9.57
N GLY A 59 27.66 28.02 8.81
CA GLY A 59 28.03 26.59 8.92
C GLY A 59 27.31 25.81 10.02
N VAL A 60 26.75 26.50 11.03
CA VAL A 60 26.06 25.88 12.18
C VAL A 60 24.61 25.57 11.82
N THR A 61 24.17 24.34 12.11
CA THR A 61 22.76 23.94 12.05
C THR A 61 22.03 24.47 13.27
N LYS A 62 21.22 25.53 13.11
CA LYS A 62 20.32 26.05 14.15
C LYS A 62 18.98 25.32 14.07
N VAL A 63 18.57 24.73 15.19
CA VAL A 63 17.29 24.04 15.35
C VAL A 63 16.41 24.89 16.26
N ARG A 64 15.23 25.27 15.79
CA ARG A 64 14.26 26.09 16.53
C ARG A 64 12.98 25.26 16.73
N PRO A 65 12.66 24.83 17.96
CA PRO A 65 11.36 24.20 18.24
C PRO A 65 10.22 25.16 17.93
N CYS A 66 9.17 24.65 17.27
CA CYS A 66 7.96 25.38 16.93
C CYS A 66 6.75 24.57 17.36
N SER A 67 5.68 25.24 17.80
CA SER A 67 4.45 24.59 18.22
C SER A 67 3.23 25.31 17.68
N THR A 68 2.34 24.59 17.02
CA THR A 68 1.04 25.10 16.53
C THR A 68 -0.07 24.37 17.25
N ARG A 69 -1.03 25.11 17.80
CA ARG A 69 -2.26 24.53 18.38
C ARG A 69 -3.31 24.36 17.29
N PHE A 70 -3.85 23.15 17.23
CA PHE A 70 -4.96 22.74 16.39
C PHE A 70 -6.16 22.40 17.25
N THR A 71 -7.37 22.74 16.78
CA THR A 71 -8.61 22.11 17.24
C THR A 71 -9.11 21.23 16.11
N PHE A 72 -9.06 19.91 16.30
CA PHE A 72 -9.57 18.92 15.35
C PHE A 72 -11.01 18.54 15.69
N ARG A 73 -11.82 18.26 14.67
CA ARG A 73 -13.22 17.88 14.78
C ARG A 73 -13.53 16.74 13.82
N THR A 74 -13.86 15.55 14.36
CA THR A 74 -14.32 14.38 13.59
C THR A 74 -15.85 14.24 13.70
N GLY A 75 -16.55 14.20 12.58
CA GLY A 75 -17.97 13.84 12.52
C GLY A 75 -18.24 12.41 12.96
N ARG A 76 -19.13 12.22 13.94
CA ARG A 76 -19.45 10.92 14.55
C ARG A 76 -20.37 10.06 13.69
N GLN A 77 -21.23 10.68 12.88
CA GLN A 77 -22.12 9.96 11.97
C GLN A 77 -21.30 9.30 10.86
N VAL A 78 -21.28 7.96 10.85
CA VAL A 78 -20.67 7.16 9.78
C VAL A 78 -21.69 7.03 8.64
N PRO A 79 -21.32 7.38 7.39
CA PRO A 79 -22.23 7.33 6.25
C PRO A 79 -22.36 5.91 5.66
N ARG A 80 -23.45 5.68 4.93
CA ARG A 80 -23.55 4.62 3.92
C ARG A 80 -22.58 4.95 2.79
N LEU A 81 -21.54 4.13 2.61
CA LEU A 81 -20.47 4.35 1.64
C LEU A 81 -20.68 3.51 0.38
N GLY A 82 -20.80 4.18 -0.76
CA GLY A 82 -20.65 3.58 -2.07
C GLY A 82 -19.18 3.61 -2.52
N LEU A 83 -18.68 2.51 -3.07
CA LEU A 83 -17.35 2.39 -3.67
C LEU A 83 -17.48 1.90 -5.11
N MET A 84 -17.28 2.81 -6.07
CA MET A 84 -17.33 2.47 -7.50
C MET A 84 -15.93 2.10 -8.01
N LEU A 85 -15.79 0.91 -8.56
CA LEU A 85 -14.50 0.38 -9.01
C LEU A 85 -14.35 0.49 -10.53
N VAL A 86 -13.33 1.20 -11.01
CA VAL A 86 -12.90 1.10 -12.42
C VAL A 86 -12.05 -0.16 -12.53
N GLY A 87 -12.45 -1.11 -13.38
CA GLY A 87 -11.90 -2.46 -13.42
C GLY A 87 -12.58 -3.43 -12.46
N TRP A 88 -13.90 -3.28 -12.21
CA TRP A 88 -14.64 -4.07 -11.21
C TRP A 88 -14.63 -5.58 -11.50
N GLY A 89 -14.56 -5.98 -12.78
CA GLY A 89 -14.42 -7.37 -13.23
C GLY A 89 -12.97 -7.88 -13.26
N GLY A 90 -11.98 -7.07 -12.87
CA GLY A 90 -10.60 -7.52 -12.67
C GLY A 90 -10.43 -8.33 -11.38
N ASN A 91 -9.32 -9.07 -11.25
CA ASN A 91 -9.06 -9.97 -10.11
C ASN A 91 -9.25 -9.28 -8.74
N ASN A 92 -8.78 -8.04 -8.60
CA ASN A 92 -8.96 -7.24 -7.40
C ASN A 92 -10.44 -6.89 -7.14
N GLY A 93 -11.16 -6.41 -8.15
CA GLY A 93 -12.54 -5.94 -8.04
C GLY A 93 -13.52 -7.08 -7.69
N THR A 94 -13.33 -8.26 -8.30
CA THR A 94 -14.08 -9.47 -7.94
C THR A 94 -13.73 -9.94 -6.55
N THR A 95 -12.43 -9.99 -6.19
CA THR A 95 -11.96 -10.51 -4.89
C THR A 95 -12.39 -9.63 -3.73
N VAL A 96 -12.34 -8.30 -3.85
CA VAL A 96 -12.79 -7.39 -2.77
C VAL A 96 -14.31 -7.46 -2.57
N THR A 97 -15.08 -7.55 -3.66
CA THR A 97 -16.55 -7.71 -3.59
C THR A 97 -16.92 -9.06 -2.96
N ALA A 98 -16.26 -10.14 -3.39
CA ALA A 98 -16.41 -11.48 -2.84
C ALA A 98 -16.05 -11.54 -1.34
N ALA A 99 -14.95 -10.91 -0.93
CA ALA A 99 -14.50 -10.86 0.45
C ALA A 99 -15.52 -10.13 1.35
N VAL A 100 -16.08 -9.01 0.90
CA VAL A 100 -17.12 -8.28 1.64
C VAL A 100 -18.41 -9.09 1.74
N LEU A 101 -18.86 -9.72 0.64
CA LEU A 101 -20.04 -10.59 0.67
C LEU A 101 -19.85 -11.78 1.62
N ALA A 102 -18.69 -12.45 1.57
CA ALA A 102 -18.40 -13.59 2.42
C ALA A 102 -18.37 -13.22 3.92
N ASN A 103 -17.83 -12.05 4.27
CA ASN A 103 -17.83 -11.54 5.64
C ASN A 103 -19.23 -11.09 6.09
N ARG A 104 -19.99 -10.40 5.23
CA ARG A 104 -21.38 -9.96 5.48
C ARG A 104 -22.32 -11.15 5.72
N LEU A 105 -22.16 -12.23 4.93
CA LEU A 105 -22.92 -13.48 5.06
C LEU A 105 -22.35 -14.44 6.12
N GLY A 106 -21.22 -14.11 6.75
CA GLY A 106 -20.60 -14.93 7.80
C GLY A 106 -20.06 -16.29 7.33
N LEU A 107 -19.72 -16.43 6.04
CA LEU A 107 -19.47 -17.71 5.39
C LEU A 107 -18.27 -18.48 5.97
N SER A 108 -18.35 -19.80 5.83
CA SER A 108 -17.24 -20.72 6.09
C SER A 108 -17.23 -21.83 5.05
N TRP A 109 -16.04 -22.23 4.61
CA TRP A 109 -15.85 -23.22 3.55
C TRP A 109 -14.80 -24.24 3.95
N MET A 110 -14.84 -25.43 3.34
CA MET A 110 -13.82 -26.45 3.53
C MET A 110 -12.69 -26.26 2.54
N THR A 111 -11.45 -26.43 3.00
CA THR A 111 -10.26 -26.57 2.16
C THR A 111 -9.51 -27.85 2.51
N LYS A 112 -8.47 -28.19 1.75
CA LYS A 112 -7.53 -29.29 2.06
C LYS A 112 -6.83 -29.17 3.43
N THR A 113 -6.98 -28.04 4.13
CA THR A 113 -6.44 -27.79 5.48
C THR A 113 -7.54 -27.53 6.52
N GLY A 114 -8.72 -28.11 6.31
CA GLY A 114 -9.89 -27.97 7.18
C GLY A 114 -10.74 -26.73 6.87
N ARG A 115 -11.69 -26.43 7.76
CA ARG A 115 -12.64 -25.31 7.59
C ARG A 115 -11.92 -23.96 7.73
N LYS A 116 -12.21 -23.03 6.83
CA LYS A 116 -11.87 -21.60 6.92
C LYS A 116 -13.15 -20.77 7.12
N LYS A 117 -13.01 -19.56 7.65
CA LYS A 117 -14.09 -18.59 7.83
C LYS A 117 -13.69 -17.27 7.19
N ALA A 118 -14.66 -16.55 6.64
CA ALA A 118 -14.46 -15.19 6.13
C ALA A 118 -13.88 -14.27 7.23
N ASN A 119 -12.94 -13.42 6.81
CA ASN A 119 -12.20 -12.47 7.64
C ASN A 119 -11.65 -11.34 6.74
N TYR A 120 -10.98 -10.35 7.34
CA TYR A 120 -10.31 -9.24 6.64
C TYR A 120 -8.80 -9.19 6.95
N TYR A 121 -8.12 -10.34 7.05
CA TYR A 121 -6.66 -10.36 7.25
C TYR A 121 -5.94 -9.64 6.10
N GLY A 122 -4.85 -8.94 6.44
CA GLY A 122 -4.12 -8.06 5.52
C GLY A 122 -4.54 -6.58 5.57
N SER A 123 -5.75 -6.27 6.04
CA SER A 123 -6.20 -4.89 6.27
C SER A 123 -5.54 -4.32 7.53
N LEU A 124 -4.98 -3.10 7.41
CA LEU A 124 -4.49 -2.33 8.54
C LEU A 124 -5.62 -2.02 9.52
N LEU A 125 -6.76 -1.55 9.01
CA LEU A 125 -7.85 -1.06 9.84
C LEU A 125 -8.60 -2.21 10.55
N GLN A 126 -8.83 -3.33 9.87
CA GLN A 126 -9.65 -4.44 10.38
C GLN A 126 -8.86 -5.54 11.10
N ALA A 127 -7.58 -5.71 10.80
CA ALA A 127 -6.78 -6.84 11.30
C ALA A 127 -5.46 -6.43 11.99
N SER A 128 -5.28 -5.16 12.33
CA SER A 128 -4.17 -4.70 13.17
C SER A 128 -4.64 -3.93 14.41
N THR A 129 -3.71 -3.71 15.34
CA THR A 129 -3.96 -3.05 16.63
C THR A 129 -3.02 -1.88 16.87
N VAL A 130 -3.38 -1.04 17.84
CA VAL A 130 -2.69 0.19 18.25
C VAL A 130 -2.54 0.20 19.77
N CYS A 131 -1.32 0.42 20.28
CA CYS A 131 -1.03 0.48 21.72
C CYS A 131 -1.49 1.83 22.30
N LEU A 132 -2.59 1.86 23.05
CA LEU A 132 -3.13 3.09 23.65
C LEU A 132 -2.19 3.62 24.75
N GLY A 133 -1.56 2.72 25.51
CA GLY A 133 -0.61 3.03 26.59
C GLY A 133 -0.41 1.83 27.51
N THR A 134 0.38 2.01 28.57
CA THR A 134 0.68 0.95 29.55
C THR A 134 -0.31 0.98 30.71
N GLY A 135 -1.02 -0.12 30.95
CA GLY A 135 -1.89 -0.36 32.10
C GLY A 135 -1.20 -1.17 33.22
N PRO A 136 -1.93 -1.52 34.30
CA PRO A 136 -1.36 -2.23 35.47
C PRO A 136 -0.72 -3.59 35.16
N THR A 137 -1.08 -4.21 34.03
CA THR A 137 -0.57 -5.52 33.58
C THR A 137 0.30 -5.44 32.32
N GLY A 138 0.75 -4.24 31.94
CA GLY A 138 1.49 -4.00 30.70
C GLY A 138 0.67 -3.26 29.63
N ASP A 139 1.17 -3.26 28.39
CA ASP A 139 0.62 -2.46 27.30
C ASP A 139 -0.77 -2.90 26.82
N VAL A 140 -1.66 -1.91 26.66
CA VAL A 140 -3.05 -2.08 26.25
C VAL A 140 -3.20 -1.78 24.76
N TYR A 141 -3.61 -2.78 23.98
CA TYR A 141 -3.82 -2.69 22.53
C TYR A 141 -5.30 -2.80 22.19
N VAL A 142 -5.79 -1.97 21.27
CA VAL A 142 -7.15 -2.06 20.70
C VAL A 142 -7.11 -2.19 19.17
N PRO A 143 -8.17 -2.68 18.51
CA PRO A 143 -8.25 -2.71 17.04
C PRO A 143 -8.12 -1.32 16.42
N PHE A 144 -7.44 -1.23 15.28
CA PHE A 144 -7.13 0.05 14.63
C PHE A 144 -8.39 0.83 14.20
N ARG A 145 -9.44 0.13 13.75
CA ARG A 145 -10.76 0.69 13.42
C ARG A 145 -11.54 1.27 14.61
N ASP A 146 -11.18 0.92 15.85
CA ASP A 146 -11.91 1.32 17.05
C ASP A 146 -11.47 2.73 17.53
N LEU A 147 -10.38 3.30 16.97
CA LEU A 147 -9.82 4.59 17.38
C LEU A 147 -10.76 5.80 17.17
N LEU A 148 -11.56 5.76 16.11
CA LEU A 148 -12.57 6.76 15.74
C LEU A 148 -13.73 6.04 15.02
N PRO A 149 -14.93 6.62 14.93
CA PRO A 149 -16.02 6.03 14.14
C PRO A 149 -15.60 5.91 12.66
N MET A 150 -15.57 4.68 12.13
CA MET A 150 -15.19 4.35 10.74
C MET A 150 -16.28 3.52 10.06
N VAL A 151 -16.34 3.58 8.72
CA VAL A 151 -17.13 2.63 7.91
C VAL A 151 -16.58 1.22 8.12
N HIS A 152 -17.44 0.28 8.51
CA HIS A 152 -17.08 -1.13 8.55
C HIS A 152 -17.25 -1.74 7.14
N PRO A 153 -16.28 -2.53 6.61
CA PRO A 153 -16.35 -3.01 5.23
C PRO A 153 -17.59 -3.82 4.84
N ASN A 154 -18.27 -4.46 5.80
CA ASN A 154 -19.56 -5.13 5.54
C ASN A 154 -20.66 -4.16 5.07
N ASP A 155 -20.52 -2.85 5.28
CA ASP A 155 -21.55 -1.85 4.98
C ASP A 155 -21.28 -1.10 3.66
N ILE A 156 -20.17 -1.41 2.98
CA ILE A 156 -19.83 -0.83 1.68
C ILE A 156 -20.71 -1.42 0.59
N VAL A 157 -21.28 -0.55 -0.25
CA VAL A 157 -22.00 -0.92 -1.47
C VAL A 157 -21.03 -0.80 -2.66
N PHE A 158 -20.98 -1.82 -3.51
CA PHE A 158 -20.12 -1.85 -4.70
C PHE A 158 -20.94 -1.69 -5.97
N ASP A 159 -20.39 -0.90 -6.89
CA ASP A 159 -20.76 -0.80 -8.31
C ASP A 159 -19.45 -0.51 -9.07
N GLY A 160 -19.50 -0.28 -10.37
CA GLY A 160 -18.33 0.14 -11.15
C GLY A 160 -18.37 -0.27 -12.60
N TRP A 161 -17.23 -0.09 -13.26
CA TRP A 161 -17.07 -0.25 -14.70
C TRP A 161 -16.01 -1.29 -15.02
N ASP A 162 -16.14 -1.98 -16.14
CA ASP A 162 -15.08 -2.81 -16.72
C ASP A 162 -15.24 -2.83 -18.24
N ILE A 163 -14.12 -2.88 -18.97
CA ILE A 163 -14.15 -3.06 -20.42
C ILE A 163 -14.68 -4.43 -20.83
N SER A 164 -14.80 -5.37 -19.89
CA SER A 164 -15.35 -6.72 -20.07
C SER A 164 -16.78 -6.85 -19.52
N SER A 165 -17.66 -7.50 -20.27
CA SER A 165 -19.09 -7.66 -19.93
C SER A 165 -19.40 -8.73 -18.88
N LEU A 166 -18.42 -9.56 -18.51
CA LEU A 166 -18.60 -10.67 -17.57
C LEU A 166 -19.20 -10.22 -16.24
N ASN A 167 -20.18 -10.98 -15.75
CA ASN A 167 -20.67 -10.78 -14.39
C ASN A 167 -19.61 -11.16 -13.35
N LEU A 168 -19.76 -10.70 -12.10
CA LEU A 168 -18.71 -10.92 -11.10
C LEU A 168 -18.51 -12.38 -10.69
N ALA A 169 -19.48 -13.29 -10.88
CA ALA A 169 -19.27 -14.71 -10.63
C ALA A 169 -18.41 -15.36 -11.74
N GLU A 170 -18.68 -15.03 -13.00
CA GLU A 170 -17.83 -15.44 -14.14
C GLU A 170 -16.44 -14.83 -14.04
N ALA A 171 -16.34 -13.57 -13.63
CA ALA A 171 -15.07 -12.87 -13.46
C ALA A 171 -14.29 -13.35 -12.22
N MET A 172 -14.96 -13.74 -11.13
CA MET A 172 -14.36 -14.43 -9.97
C MET A 172 -13.76 -15.78 -10.39
N ARG A 173 -14.49 -16.56 -11.21
CA ARG A 173 -13.99 -17.81 -11.79
C ARG A 173 -12.77 -17.57 -12.69
N ARG A 174 -12.82 -16.55 -13.55
CA ARG A 174 -11.70 -16.09 -14.42
C ARG A 174 -10.47 -15.64 -13.62
N ALA A 175 -10.66 -15.12 -12.41
CA ALA A 175 -9.57 -14.60 -11.59
C ALA A 175 -8.75 -15.69 -10.88
N GLU A 176 -9.36 -16.86 -10.64
CA GLU A 176 -8.74 -18.04 -9.99
C GLU A 176 -8.17 -17.80 -8.57
N VAL A 177 -8.62 -16.73 -7.89
CA VAL A 177 -8.08 -16.29 -6.59
C VAL A 177 -8.65 -17.07 -5.38
N LEU A 178 -9.92 -17.47 -5.43
CA LEU A 178 -10.65 -17.99 -4.27
C LEU A 178 -10.85 -19.51 -4.33
N ASP A 179 -10.81 -20.17 -3.16
CA ASP A 179 -11.15 -21.60 -3.03
C ASP A 179 -12.50 -21.93 -3.70
N TRP A 180 -12.55 -22.98 -4.52
CA TRP A 180 -13.76 -23.37 -5.27
C TRP A 180 -15.03 -23.47 -4.38
N PRO A 181 -15.01 -24.10 -3.18
CA PRO A 181 -16.20 -24.17 -2.33
C PRO A 181 -16.66 -22.82 -1.72
N LEU A 182 -15.87 -21.75 -1.86
CA LEU A 182 -16.30 -20.38 -1.57
C LEU A 182 -16.89 -19.72 -2.83
N GLN A 183 -16.32 -19.96 -4.02
CA GLN A 183 -16.87 -19.46 -5.28
C GLN A 183 -18.32 -19.95 -5.48
N GLU A 184 -18.58 -21.24 -5.25
CA GLU A 184 -19.92 -21.85 -5.34
C GLU A 184 -20.93 -21.19 -4.38
N GLN A 185 -20.51 -20.84 -3.16
CA GLN A 185 -21.37 -20.15 -2.18
C GLN A 185 -21.67 -18.69 -2.56
N LEU A 186 -20.75 -18.04 -3.27
CA LEU A 186 -20.88 -16.64 -3.68
C LEU A 186 -21.55 -16.46 -5.06
N TRP A 187 -21.53 -17.49 -5.90
CA TRP A 187 -22.10 -17.47 -7.26
C TRP A 187 -23.51 -16.84 -7.34
N PRO A 188 -24.54 -17.29 -6.59
CA PRO A 188 -25.90 -16.74 -6.71
C PRO A 188 -26.05 -15.28 -6.22
N HIS A 189 -25.03 -14.75 -5.54
CA HIS A 189 -24.94 -13.36 -5.12
C HIS A 189 -24.19 -12.49 -6.16
N MET A 190 -23.16 -13.05 -6.81
CA MET A 190 -22.27 -12.33 -7.71
C MET A 190 -22.67 -12.42 -9.19
N GLU A 191 -23.46 -13.41 -9.60
CA GLU A 191 -23.93 -13.57 -10.99
C GLU A 191 -24.80 -12.41 -11.49
N LYS A 192 -25.44 -11.70 -10.55
CA LYS A 192 -26.34 -10.55 -10.79
C LYS A 192 -25.59 -9.22 -10.83
N MET A 193 -24.33 -9.20 -10.39
CA MET A 193 -23.48 -8.01 -10.39
C MET A 193 -22.75 -7.94 -11.72
N LYS A 194 -23.04 -6.91 -12.52
CA LYS A 194 -22.45 -6.70 -13.85
C LYS A 194 -21.79 -5.32 -13.93
N PRO A 195 -20.54 -5.21 -14.42
CA PRO A 195 -19.90 -3.93 -14.61
C PRO A 195 -20.61 -3.08 -15.67
N ARG A 196 -20.72 -1.78 -15.40
CA ARG A 196 -21.13 -0.76 -16.38
C ARG A 196 -20.09 -0.68 -17.52
N PRO A 197 -20.50 -0.27 -18.74
CA PRO A 197 -19.55 -0.11 -19.85
C PRO A 197 -18.47 0.92 -19.50
N SER A 198 -17.20 0.59 -19.75
CA SER A 198 -16.06 1.46 -19.40
C SER A 198 -15.59 2.31 -20.58
N ILE A 199 -14.89 3.40 -20.29
CA ILE A 199 -14.02 4.04 -21.29
C ILE A 199 -12.93 3.04 -21.69
N TYR A 200 -12.67 2.91 -23.00
CA TYR A 200 -11.55 2.16 -23.56
C TYR A 200 -10.88 3.01 -24.65
N ILE A 201 -9.58 3.21 -24.51
CA ILE A 201 -8.71 3.89 -25.49
C ILE A 201 -7.50 2.95 -25.67
N PRO A 202 -7.39 2.22 -26.80
CA PRO A 202 -6.43 1.12 -26.97
C PRO A 202 -4.97 1.51 -26.69
N GLU A 203 -4.60 2.74 -27.03
CA GLU A 203 -3.24 3.29 -26.98
C GLU A 203 -2.69 3.48 -25.56
N PHE A 204 -3.52 3.31 -24.52
CA PHE A 204 -3.09 3.45 -23.12
C PHE A 204 -2.74 2.13 -22.43
N ILE A 205 -3.31 0.99 -22.86
CA ILE A 205 -3.06 -0.32 -22.24
C ILE A 205 -2.39 -1.28 -23.23
N ALA A 206 -2.07 -2.51 -22.81
CA ALA A 206 -1.46 -3.48 -23.72
C ALA A 206 -2.46 -3.90 -24.81
N ALA A 207 -2.02 -3.97 -26.08
CA ALA A 207 -2.86 -4.42 -27.20
C ALA A 207 -3.46 -5.82 -26.98
N ASN A 208 -2.81 -6.68 -26.18
CA ASN A 208 -3.31 -8.00 -25.78
C ASN A 208 -4.57 -7.99 -24.87
N GLN A 209 -5.19 -6.83 -24.69
CA GLN A 209 -6.45 -6.59 -23.98
C GLN A 209 -7.62 -6.29 -24.93
N GLU A 210 -7.39 -6.14 -26.24
CA GLU A 210 -8.43 -5.87 -27.24
C GLU A 210 -9.55 -6.92 -27.21
N GLU A 211 -9.19 -8.21 -27.17
CA GLU A 211 -10.12 -9.35 -27.05
C GLU A 211 -11.01 -9.33 -25.79
N ARG A 212 -10.64 -8.53 -24.77
CA ARG A 212 -11.41 -8.38 -23.51
C ARG A 212 -12.41 -7.22 -23.58
N ALA A 213 -12.31 -6.33 -24.58
CA ALA A 213 -12.97 -5.03 -24.60
C ALA A 213 -14.37 -5.05 -25.29
N ASP A 214 -15.30 -5.86 -24.77
CA ASP A 214 -16.67 -5.99 -25.31
C ASP A 214 -17.70 -5.04 -24.67
N ASN A 215 -17.38 -4.41 -23.53
CA ASN A 215 -18.27 -3.58 -22.72
C ASN A 215 -17.76 -2.12 -22.67
N VAL A 216 -17.84 -1.40 -23.80
CA VAL A 216 -17.14 -0.12 -23.98
C VAL A 216 -18.04 1.07 -24.37
N LEU A 217 -17.79 2.23 -23.75
CA LEU A 217 -18.47 3.49 -24.04
C LEU A 217 -18.04 4.09 -25.39
N ARG A 218 -19.02 4.62 -26.13
CA ARG A 218 -18.84 5.30 -27.42
C ARG A 218 -19.02 6.81 -27.26
N GLY A 219 -18.71 7.56 -28.33
CA GLY A 219 -18.76 9.03 -28.34
C GLY A 219 -17.38 9.68 -28.12
N SER A 220 -17.38 11.00 -28.01
CA SER A 220 -16.20 11.82 -27.69
C SER A 220 -15.77 11.66 -26.23
N LYS A 221 -14.55 12.12 -25.90
CA LYS A 221 -14.04 12.13 -24.51
C LYS A 221 -14.93 12.94 -23.55
N ALA A 222 -15.55 14.02 -24.03
CA ALA A 222 -16.50 14.83 -23.26
C ALA A 222 -17.81 14.09 -22.97
N GLU A 223 -18.38 13.40 -23.97
CA GLU A 223 -19.58 12.56 -23.80
C GLU A 223 -19.31 11.37 -22.87
N GLN A 224 -18.13 10.74 -22.99
CA GLN A 224 -17.67 9.68 -22.10
C GLN A 224 -17.54 10.17 -20.65
N VAL A 225 -16.91 11.33 -20.41
CA VAL A 225 -16.84 11.94 -19.07
C VAL A 225 -18.24 12.23 -18.51
N GLU A 226 -19.13 12.82 -19.29
CA GLU A 226 -20.50 13.09 -18.84
C GLU A 226 -21.29 11.80 -18.57
N GLN A 227 -21.04 10.70 -19.29
CA GLN A 227 -21.64 9.40 -18.96
C GLN A 227 -21.11 8.85 -17.63
N ILE A 228 -19.79 8.90 -17.36
CA ILE A 228 -19.26 8.50 -16.04
C ILE A 228 -19.86 9.36 -14.92
N ARG A 229 -20.02 10.66 -15.14
CA ARG A 229 -20.71 11.57 -14.20
C ARG A 229 -22.18 11.17 -13.98
N ARG A 230 -22.88 10.64 -15.00
CA ARG A 230 -24.26 10.14 -14.87
C ARG A 230 -24.31 8.82 -14.11
N ASP A 231 -23.39 7.91 -14.38
CA ASP A 231 -23.28 6.63 -13.67
C ASP A 231 -23.03 6.82 -12.17
N ILE A 232 -22.21 7.81 -11.79
CA ILE A 232 -21.98 8.18 -10.38
C ILE A 232 -23.27 8.68 -9.71
N ARG A 233 -24.06 9.51 -10.42
CA ARG A 233 -25.34 10.04 -9.92
C ARG A 233 -26.40 8.94 -9.80
N ASP A 234 -26.55 8.13 -10.84
CA ASP A 234 -27.47 6.98 -10.88
C ASP A 234 -27.15 5.94 -9.80
N PHE A 235 -25.88 5.58 -9.61
CA PHE A 235 -25.46 4.71 -8.51
C PHE A 235 -25.81 5.31 -7.14
N ARG A 236 -25.55 6.62 -6.93
CA ARG A 236 -25.85 7.28 -5.65
C ARG A 236 -27.34 7.26 -5.33
N GLU A 237 -28.19 7.56 -6.31
CA GLU A 237 -29.64 7.56 -6.19
C GLU A 237 -30.19 6.14 -5.97
N SER A 238 -29.84 5.20 -6.84
CA SER A 238 -30.37 3.82 -6.82
C SER A 238 -29.93 2.99 -5.60
N SER A 239 -28.72 3.24 -5.06
CA SER A 239 -28.21 2.55 -3.85
C SER A 239 -28.53 3.26 -2.53
N GLY A 240 -28.95 4.54 -2.59
CA GLY A 240 -29.18 5.38 -1.41
C GLY A 240 -27.95 5.49 -0.52
N VAL A 241 -26.76 5.74 -1.09
CA VAL A 241 -25.51 5.98 -0.34
C VAL A 241 -25.27 7.47 -0.13
N ASP A 242 -24.88 7.85 1.08
CA ASP A 242 -24.65 9.26 1.43
C ASP A 242 -23.43 9.82 0.69
N LYS A 243 -22.41 8.97 0.49
CA LYS A 243 -21.14 9.29 -0.16
C LYS A 243 -20.77 8.24 -1.21
N VAL A 244 -20.06 8.68 -2.26
CA VAL A 244 -19.39 7.80 -3.24
C VAL A 244 -17.89 8.10 -3.25
N ILE A 245 -17.08 7.05 -3.28
CA ILE A 245 -15.66 7.08 -3.62
C ILE A 245 -15.47 6.30 -4.92
N VAL A 246 -14.66 6.82 -5.84
CA VAL A 246 -14.27 6.14 -7.07
C VAL A 246 -12.84 5.65 -6.93
N LEU A 247 -12.56 4.40 -7.30
CA LEU A 247 -11.22 3.82 -7.19
C LEU A 247 -10.84 3.07 -8.46
N TRP A 248 -9.66 3.37 -9.00
CA TRP A 248 -9.06 2.67 -10.12
C TRP A 248 -8.35 1.40 -9.66
N THR A 249 -8.83 0.24 -10.12
CA THR A 249 -8.18 -1.06 -9.98
C THR A 249 -8.10 -1.82 -11.32
N ALA A 250 -8.32 -1.10 -12.42
CA ALA A 250 -8.15 -1.57 -13.78
C ALA A 250 -6.66 -1.66 -14.16
N ASN A 251 -6.44 -2.17 -15.37
CA ASN A 251 -5.13 -2.32 -16.00
C ASN A 251 -4.19 -1.14 -15.75
N THR A 252 -2.91 -1.44 -15.57
CA THR A 252 -1.85 -0.43 -15.59
C THR A 252 -1.80 0.21 -16.98
N GLU A 253 -2.00 1.52 -17.07
CA GLU A 253 -1.80 2.28 -18.30
C GLU A 253 -0.32 2.67 -18.48
N ARG A 254 0.06 3.10 -19.69
CA ARG A 254 1.30 3.89 -19.89
C ARG A 254 1.17 5.27 -19.24
N PHE A 255 2.30 5.97 -19.11
CA PHE A 255 2.27 7.39 -18.74
C PHE A 255 1.69 8.27 -19.86
N CYS A 256 1.06 9.38 -19.46
CA CYS A 256 0.83 10.55 -20.30
C CYS A 256 2.03 11.49 -20.23
N ASP A 257 2.35 12.18 -21.32
CA ASP A 257 3.25 13.33 -21.25
C ASP A 257 2.57 14.52 -20.56
N VAL A 258 3.32 15.27 -19.76
CA VAL A 258 2.85 16.52 -19.14
C VAL A 258 3.28 17.68 -20.04
N VAL A 259 2.31 18.34 -20.67
CA VAL A 259 2.54 19.30 -21.76
C VAL A 259 1.87 20.64 -21.44
N PRO A 260 2.61 21.77 -21.45
CA PRO A 260 2.04 23.10 -21.29
C PRO A 260 0.95 23.39 -22.34
N GLY A 261 -0.18 23.93 -21.90
CA GLY A 261 -1.35 24.15 -22.75
C GLY A 261 -2.27 22.93 -22.96
N LEU A 262 -1.93 21.74 -22.44
CA LEU A 262 -2.71 20.51 -22.57
C LEU A 262 -3.27 20.01 -21.23
N ASN A 263 -2.42 19.76 -20.25
CA ASN A 263 -2.77 19.09 -18.99
C ASN A 263 -1.98 19.64 -17.76
N ASP A 264 -1.36 20.79 -17.95
CA ASP A 264 -0.63 21.61 -16.98
C ASP A 264 -1.54 22.40 -16.02
N THR A 265 -2.75 22.77 -16.46
CA THR A 265 -3.78 23.44 -15.65
C THR A 265 -5.12 22.75 -15.77
N ALA A 266 -5.99 22.90 -14.78
CA ALA A 266 -7.36 22.37 -14.78
C ALA A 266 -8.14 22.86 -16.01
N ASP A 267 -7.92 24.14 -16.32
CA ASP A 267 -8.55 24.88 -17.39
C ASP A 267 -8.12 24.36 -18.78
N ASN A 268 -6.84 24.02 -18.95
CA ASN A 268 -6.33 23.38 -20.15
C ASN A 268 -6.78 21.91 -20.27
N LEU A 269 -6.77 21.16 -19.16
CA LEU A 269 -7.20 19.76 -19.12
C LEU A 269 -8.67 19.61 -19.54
N LEU A 270 -9.57 20.48 -19.03
CA LEU A 270 -10.97 20.47 -19.44
C LEU A 270 -11.12 20.78 -20.94
N ARG A 271 -10.42 21.81 -21.46
CA ARG A 271 -10.38 22.12 -22.91
C ARG A 271 -9.81 20.99 -23.75
N ALA A 272 -8.85 20.22 -23.22
CA ALA A 272 -8.27 19.06 -23.91
C ALA A 272 -9.29 17.92 -24.07
N ILE A 273 -10.12 17.70 -23.03
CA ILE A 273 -11.23 16.73 -23.06
C ILE A 273 -12.31 17.17 -24.06
N GLU A 274 -12.74 18.44 -24.03
CA GLU A 274 -13.71 19.02 -24.96
C GLU A 274 -13.25 18.90 -26.43
N ARG A 275 -11.96 19.15 -26.69
CA ARG A 275 -11.35 19.07 -28.02
C ARG A 275 -10.95 17.64 -28.44
N GLY A 276 -11.15 16.64 -27.56
CA GLY A 276 -10.81 15.24 -27.83
C GLY A 276 -9.31 14.93 -27.92
N LEU A 277 -8.43 15.80 -27.39
CA LEU A 277 -6.97 15.64 -27.40
C LEU A 277 -6.49 14.45 -26.55
N GLU A 278 -5.19 14.25 -26.41
CA GLU A 278 -4.63 13.15 -25.61
C GLU A 278 -4.88 13.36 -24.11
N VAL A 279 -5.74 12.49 -23.55
CA VAL A 279 -6.06 12.36 -22.12
C VAL A 279 -6.36 10.88 -21.88
N SER A 280 -5.77 10.27 -20.84
CA SER A 280 -5.99 8.84 -20.55
C SER A 280 -7.39 8.56 -19.99
N PRO A 281 -7.92 7.34 -20.16
CA PRO A 281 -9.13 6.90 -19.47
C PRO A 281 -9.08 7.15 -17.96
N SER A 282 -7.97 6.86 -17.29
CA SER A 282 -7.83 7.14 -15.85
C SER A 282 -7.98 8.62 -15.49
N THR A 283 -7.43 9.55 -16.29
CA THR A 283 -7.60 10.99 -16.07
C THR A 283 -9.04 11.45 -16.38
N LEU A 284 -9.71 10.86 -17.38
CA LEU A 284 -11.14 11.10 -17.64
C LEU A 284 -12.02 10.68 -16.45
N PHE A 285 -11.76 9.50 -15.86
CA PHE A 285 -12.44 9.04 -14.64
C PHE A 285 -12.14 9.93 -13.42
N ALA A 286 -10.90 10.40 -13.26
CA ALA A 286 -10.53 11.34 -12.19
C ALA A 286 -11.29 12.66 -12.33
N VAL A 287 -11.30 13.27 -13.53
CA VAL A 287 -12.04 14.52 -13.82
C VAL A 287 -13.55 14.33 -13.59
N ALA A 288 -14.15 13.24 -14.07
CA ALA A 288 -15.56 12.93 -13.82
C ALA A 288 -15.89 12.85 -12.31
N SER A 289 -15.04 12.18 -11.54
CA SER A 289 -15.22 12.02 -10.09
C SER A 289 -15.11 13.35 -9.35
N ILE A 290 -14.10 14.17 -9.68
CA ILE A 290 -13.87 15.49 -9.10
C ILE A 290 -15.02 16.46 -9.40
N LEU A 291 -15.60 16.39 -10.62
CA LEU A 291 -16.75 17.21 -11.00
C LEU A 291 -18.05 16.81 -10.27
N GLU A 292 -18.20 15.55 -9.85
CA GLU A 292 -19.30 15.08 -8.99
C GLU A 292 -18.99 15.16 -7.48
N GLY A 293 -17.90 15.82 -7.08
CA GLY A 293 -17.51 15.95 -5.66
C GLY A 293 -17.04 14.65 -5.00
N CYS A 294 -16.80 13.60 -5.78
CA CYS A 294 -16.47 12.25 -5.31
C CYS A 294 -14.96 12.06 -5.27
N ALA A 295 -14.44 11.56 -4.15
CA ALA A 295 -13.00 11.33 -4.01
C ALA A 295 -12.51 10.23 -4.96
N TYR A 296 -11.33 10.42 -5.56
CA TYR A 296 -10.77 9.52 -6.56
C TYR A 296 -9.43 8.92 -6.13
N ILE A 297 -9.34 7.60 -6.17
CA ILE A 297 -8.18 6.83 -5.69
C ILE A 297 -7.53 6.05 -6.83
N ASN A 298 -6.26 6.30 -7.12
CA ASN A 298 -5.51 5.56 -8.14
C ASN A 298 -4.75 4.37 -7.53
N GLY A 299 -5.25 3.15 -7.79
CA GLY A 299 -4.62 1.90 -7.36
C GLY A 299 -3.52 1.37 -8.29
N SER A 300 -3.27 2.04 -9.43
CA SER A 300 -2.32 1.64 -10.47
C SER A 300 -1.23 2.71 -10.66
N PRO A 301 -0.10 2.44 -11.35
CA PRO A 301 1.09 3.30 -11.32
C PRO A 301 1.14 4.41 -12.38
N GLN A 302 0.20 4.49 -13.32
CA GLN A 302 0.20 5.57 -14.31
C GLN A 302 -0.01 6.94 -13.64
N ASN A 303 0.55 7.98 -14.24
CA ASN A 303 0.48 9.37 -13.75
C ASN A 303 -0.89 10.04 -13.99
N THR A 304 -1.96 9.40 -13.50
CA THR A 304 -3.36 9.88 -13.60
C THR A 304 -3.50 11.35 -13.15
N PHE A 305 -2.75 11.72 -12.11
CA PHE A 305 -2.74 13.03 -11.48
C PHE A 305 -1.75 13.98 -12.16
N VAL A 306 -1.97 14.23 -13.45
CA VAL A 306 -1.35 15.36 -14.17
C VAL A 306 -1.65 16.69 -13.44
N PRO A 307 -0.80 17.74 -13.57
CA PRO A 307 -0.94 18.96 -12.77
C PRO A 307 -2.34 19.60 -12.84
N GLY A 308 -2.98 19.61 -14.01
CA GLY A 308 -4.34 20.10 -14.15
C GLY A 308 -5.42 19.28 -13.42
N ALA A 309 -5.21 17.98 -13.20
CA ALA A 309 -6.10 17.16 -12.39
C ALA A 309 -5.91 17.43 -10.89
N VAL A 310 -4.67 17.70 -10.46
CA VAL A 310 -4.35 18.13 -9.08
C VAL A 310 -4.95 19.51 -8.80
N GLU A 311 -4.80 20.46 -9.74
CA GLU A 311 -5.40 21.79 -9.64
C GLU A 311 -6.94 21.70 -9.59
N LEU A 312 -7.58 20.89 -10.44
CA LEU A 312 -9.03 20.73 -10.44
C LEU A 312 -9.52 20.14 -9.09
N ALA A 313 -8.79 19.19 -8.51
CA ALA A 313 -9.08 18.64 -7.19
C ALA A 313 -8.91 19.67 -6.06
N ALA A 314 -7.94 20.60 -6.17
CA ALA A 314 -7.78 21.73 -5.26
C ALA A 314 -8.94 22.74 -5.40
N GLN A 315 -9.25 23.18 -6.62
CA GLN A 315 -10.35 24.10 -6.92
C GLN A 315 -11.71 23.58 -6.42
N ARG A 316 -11.97 22.27 -6.56
CA ARG A 316 -13.21 21.62 -6.11
C ARG A 316 -13.20 21.15 -4.66
N ARG A 317 -12.06 21.24 -3.95
CA ARG A 317 -11.85 20.71 -2.59
C ARG A 317 -12.19 19.21 -2.46
N VAL A 318 -11.88 18.44 -3.50
CA VAL A 318 -12.11 16.99 -3.58
C VAL A 318 -10.82 16.23 -3.31
N PHE A 319 -10.90 15.12 -2.58
CA PHE A 319 -9.72 14.30 -2.32
C PHE A 319 -9.29 13.44 -3.50
N ILE A 320 -7.99 13.46 -3.76
CA ILE A 320 -7.27 12.56 -4.65
C ILE A 320 -6.13 11.88 -3.91
N CYS A 321 -5.90 10.60 -4.19
CA CYS A 321 -4.75 9.87 -3.66
C CYS A 321 -4.37 8.66 -4.52
N GLY A 322 -3.14 8.18 -4.32
CA GLY A 322 -2.45 7.20 -5.15
C GLY A 322 -0.94 7.30 -4.88
N ASP A 323 -0.05 6.66 -5.62
CA ASP A 323 -0.30 5.76 -6.76
C ASP A 323 0.22 4.34 -6.48
N ASP A 324 -0.39 3.35 -7.15
CA ASP A 324 -0.06 1.91 -7.17
C ASP A 324 -0.12 1.17 -5.81
N PHE A 325 -0.97 0.15 -5.65
CA PHE A 325 -1.13 -0.54 -4.35
C PHE A 325 0.17 -1.15 -3.80
N LYS A 326 0.50 -0.89 -2.52
CA LYS A 326 1.67 -1.45 -1.83
C LYS A 326 1.33 -2.79 -1.17
N SER A 327 1.12 -3.82 -2.00
CA SER A 327 0.72 -5.20 -1.61
C SER A 327 1.87 -6.00 -0.96
N GLY A 328 2.69 -6.68 -1.76
CA GLY A 328 3.74 -7.62 -1.31
C GLY A 328 5.16 -7.04 -1.36
N GLN A 329 5.93 -7.40 -2.38
CA GLN A 329 7.37 -7.07 -2.56
C GLN A 329 7.74 -5.64 -2.12
N THR A 330 7.06 -4.63 -2.66
CA THR A 330 7.39 -3.22 -2.37
C THR A 330 7.12 -2.84 -0.92
N LYS A 331 6.12 -3.44 -0.26
CA LYS A 331 5.83 -3.23 1.16
C LYS A 331 6.99 -3.73 2.03
N LEU A 332 7.51 -4.92 1.72
CA LEU A 332 8.69 -5.49 2.38
C LEU A 332 9.97 -4.69 2.10
N LYS A 333 10.18 -4.25 0.85
CA LYS A 333 11.30 -3.36 0.46
C LYS A 333 11.30 -2.07 1.29
N SER A 334 10.15 -1.41 1.44
CA SER A 334 9.97 -0.19 2.25
C SER A 334 10.10 -0.38 3.77
N VAL A 335 10.27 -1.62 4.24
CA VAL A 335 10.70 -1.94 5.62
C VAL A 335 12.18 -2.26 5.66
N LEU A 336 12.65 -3.13 4.76
CA LEU A 336 14.00 -3.68 4.80
C LEU A 336 15.07 -2.60 4.55
N VAL A 337 14.83 -1.65 3.64
CA VAL A 337 15.82 -0.61 3.32
C VAL A 337 15.89 0.45 4.44
N ASP A 338 14.77 0.84 5.05
CA ASP A 338 14.75 1.72 6.24
C ASP A 338 15.43 1.05 7.45
N PHE A 339 15.28 -0.28 7.61
CA PHE A 339 16.04 -1.07 8.58
C PHE A 339 17.54 -1.10 8.29
N LEU A 340 17.96 -1.47 7.06
CA LEU A 340 19.38 -1.61 6.70
C LEU A 340 20.12 -0.27 6.86
N VAL A 341 19.59 0.80 6.24
CA VAL A 341 20.20 2.14 6.29
C VAL A 341 20.10 2.76 7.69
N GLY A 342 19.02 2.51 8.42
CA GLY A 342 18.84 2.94 9.81
C GLY A 342 19.76 2.23 10.80
N ALA A 343 20.15 0.98 10.53
CA ALA A 343 21.14 0.23 11.28
C ALA A 343 22.60 0.53 10.85
N GLY A 344 22.81 1.41 9.86
CA GLY A 344 24.14 1.81 9.39
C GLY A 344 24.75 0.90 8.33
N LEU A 345 23.98 -0.02 7.73
CA LEU A 345 24.44 -0.87 6.62
C LEU A 345 24.22 -0.12 5.29
N LYS A 346 25.26 -0.04 4.46
CA LYS A 346 25.20 0.67 3.19
C LYS A 346 24.74 -0.27 2.09
N THR A 347 23.44 -0.34 1.83
CA THR A 347 22.90 -1.09 0.68
C THR A 347 23.48 -0.53 -0.62
N LYS A 348 24.15 -1.39 -1.39
CA LYS A 348 24.83 -1.08 -2.66
C LYS A 348 24.14 -1.70 -3.88
N SER A 349 23.37 -2.76 -3.71
CA SER A 349 22.59 -3.36 -4.80
C SER A 349 21.25 -3.88 -4.29
N ILE A 350 20.20 -3.65 -5.08
CA ILE A 350 18.83 -4.11 -4.88
C ILE A 350 18.33 -4.67 -6.21
N VAL A 351 18.09 -5.97 -6.28
CA VAL A 351 17.63 -6.63 -7.52
C VAL A 351 16.29 -7.31 -7.26
N SER A 352 15.20 -6.76 -7.82
CA SER A 352 13.81 -7.17 -7.56
C SER A 352 13.16 -7.85 -8.76
N TYR A 353 13.31 -9.16 -8.88
CA TYR A 353 12.59 -9.97 -9.88
C TYR A 353 11.15 -10.25 -9.46
N ASN A 354 10.26 -10.38 -10.45
CA ASN A 354 8.86 -10.75 -10.26
C ASN A 354 8.38 -11.61 -11.43
N HIS A 355 7.52 -12.58 -11.17
CA HIS A 355 6.68 -13.18 -12.22
C HIS A 355 5.27 -13.51 -11.73
N LEU A 356 4.28 -13.38 -12.61
CA LEU A 356 2.85 -13.61 -12.35
C LEU A 356 2.12 -14.02 -13.64
N GLY A 357 1.01 -14.76 -13.50
CA GLY A 357 0.24 -15.33 -14.62
C GLY A 357 -1.16 -14.75 -14.80
N ASN A 358 -1.60 -13.87 -13.91
CA ASN A 358 -2.89 -13.15 -14.00
C ASN A 358 -2.87 -12.05 -15.09
N ASN A 359 -4.00 -11.36 -15.25
CA ASN A 359 -4.13 -10.33 -16.30
C ASN A 359 -3.31 -9.05 -16.04
N ASP A 360 -2.91 -8.73 -14.80
CA ASP A 360 -1.93 -7.66 -14.57
C ASP A 360 -0.57 -8.08 -15.17
N GLY A 361 -0.15 -9.34 -14.96
CA GLY A 361 0.99 -9.92 -15.66
C GLY A 361 0.88 -9.88 -17.19
N LYS A 362 -0.29 -10.24 -17.75
CA LYS A 362 -0.54 -10.19 -19.21
C LYS A 362 -0.38 -8.77 -19.74
N ASN A 363 -0.95 -7.78 -19.06
CA ASN A 363 -0.87 -6.37 -19.42
C ASN A 363 0.56 -5.80 -19.25
N LEU A 364 1.23 -6.11 -18.14
CA LEU A 364 2.61 -5.69 -17.85
C LEU A 364 3.69 -6.42 -18.67
N SER A 365 3.30 -7.29 -19.62
CA SER A 365 4.24 -7.81 -20.64
C SER A 365 4.58 -6.78 -21.72
N ALA A 366 3.78 -5.72 -21.87
CA ALA A 366 4.04 -4.63 -22.80
C ALA A 366 5.00 -3.58 -22.18
N PRO A 367 6.04 -3.11 -22.91
CA PRO A 367 7.08 -2.26 -22.33
C PRO A 367 6.59 -0.92 -21.73
N GLN A 368 5.60 -0.27 -22.33
CA GLN A 368 5.11 1.03 -21.85
C GLN A 368 4.35 0.92 -20.52
N GLN A 369 3.52 -0.12 -20.37
CA GLN A 369 2.79 -0.43 -19.14
C GLN A 369 3.73 -0.98 -18.06
N PHE A 370 4.75 -1.77 -18.45
CA PHE A 370 5.85 -2.14 -17.56
C PHE A 370 6.58 -0.91 -17.00
N ARG A 371 6.92 0.07 -17.85
CA ARG A 371 7.65 1.29 -17.44
C ARG A 371 6.95 2.06 -16.33
N SER A 372 5.62 2.16 -16.36
CA SER A 372 4.84 2.74 -15.25
C SER A 372 5.10 2.00 -13.93
N LYS A 373 5.03 0.66 -13.95
CA LYS A 373 5.24 -0.23 -12.78
C LYS A 373 6.70 -0.34 -12.34
N GLU A 374 7.64 0.00 -13.22
CA GLU A 374 9.08 0.07 -12.94
C GLU A 374 9.38 1.31 -12.09
N ILE A 375 8.92 2.49 -12.52
CA ILE A 375 9.11 3.77 -11.82
C ILE A 375 8.54 3.69 -10.39
N SER A 376 7.31 3.18 -10.22
CA SER A 376 6.68 3.03 -8.89
C SER A 376 7.40 2.04 -7.96
N LYS A 377 8.23 1.14 -8.49
CA LYS A 377 8.97 0.12 -7.71
C LYS A 377 10.42 0.49 -7.40
N SER A 378 11.00 1.42 -8.14
CA SER A 378 12.38 1.89 -7.97
C SER A 378 12.45 3.05 -6.97
N ASN A 379 11.66 4.10 -7.17
CA ASN A 379 11.74 5.36 -6.40
C ASN A 379 11.47 5.21 -4.88
N VAL A 380 10.94 4.06 -4.45
CA VAL A 380 10.54 3.74 -3.07
C VAL A 380 11.72 3.66 -2.06
N VAL A 381 12.97 3.84 -2.50
CA VAL A 381 14.17 3.84 -1.65
C VAL A 381 14.89 5.20 -1.60
N ASP A 382 14.50 6.15 -2.45
CA ASP A 382 15.26 7.39 -2.68
C ASP A 382 15.35 8.28 -1.44
N ASP A 383 14.25 8.44 -0.70
CA ASP A 383 14.20 9.21 0.54
C ASP A 383 15.05 8.58 1.65
N THR A 384 15.09 7.25 1.72
CA THR A 384 15.88 6.53 2.72
C THR A 384 17.38 6.65 2.44
N VAL A 385 17.79 6.56 1.17
CA VAL A 385 19.19 6.76 0.73
C VAL A 385 19.63 8.21 0.98
N GLN A 386 18.83 9.20 0.57
CA GLN A 386 19.14 10.61 0.77
C GLN A 386 19.20 11.03 2.24
N ALA A 387 18.47 10.36 3.13
CA ALA A 387 18.46 10.65 4.56
C ALA A 387 19.76 10.30 5.30
N ASN A 388 20.69 9.53 4.70
CA ASN A 388 21.93 9.10 5.36
C ASN A 388 23.21 9.50 4.59
N PRO A 389 23.63 10.78 4.67
CA PRO A 389 24.84 11.29 4.00
C PRO A 389 26.16 10.79 4.61
N VAL A 390 26.13 9.94 5.64
CA VAL A 390 27.33 9.26 6.18
C VAL A 390 27.63 8.00 5.36
N LEU A 391 26.59 7.31 4.87
CA LEU A 391 26.75 6.15 4.01
C LEU A 391 26.83 6.56 2.53
N TYR A 392 25.98 7.50 2.09
CA TYR A 392 25.82 7.85 0.68
C TYR A 392 26.33 9.26 0.38
N GLY A 393 27.22 9.38 -0.62
CA GLY A 393 27.60 10.69 -1.18
C GLY A 393 26.46 11.31 -2.00
N PRO A 394 26.56 12.60 -2.41
CA PRO A 394 25.49 13.34 -3.11
C PRO A 394 24.96 12.71 -4.40
N HIS A 395 25.70 11.78 -5.00
CA HIS A 395 25.34 11.04 -6.21
C HIS A 395 25.49 9.51 -6.05
N ASP A 396 25.70 9.01 -4.83
CA ASP A 396 25.79 7.58 -4.55
C ASP A 396 24.38 7.02 -4.34
N LYS A 397 24.05 5.97 -5.11
CA LYS A 397 22.81 5.21 -4.98
C LYS A 397 23.16 3.71 -5.02
N PRO A 398 22.30 2.83 -4.46
CA PRO A 398 22.38 1.42 -4.80
C PRO A 398 22.10 1.20 -6.29
N ASP A 399 22.75 0.21 -6.89
CA ASP A 399 22.29 -0.36 -8.16
C ASP A 399 20.88 -0.90 -7.96
N HIS A 400 19.89 -0.40 -8.71
CA HIS A 400 18.49 -0.79 -8.53
C HIS A 400 17.90 -1.34 -9.83
N CYS A 401 17.68 -2.65 -9.84
CA CYS A 401 17.04 -3.35 -10.96
C CYS A 401 15.67 -3.87 -10.55
N VAL A 402 14.66 -3.65 -11.40
CA VAL A 402 13.29 -4.16 -11.23
C VAL A 402 12.91 -4.93 -12.48
N VAL A 403 12.43 -6.16 -12.31
CA VAL A 403 11.97 -7.00 -13.43
C VAL A 403 10.59 -7.54 -13.13
N ILE A 404 9.73 -7.57 -14.15
CA ILE A 404 8.44 -8.27 -14.15
C ILE A 404 8.39 -9.13 -15.42
N LYS A 405 7.94 -10.38 -15.29
CA LYS A 405 7.68 -11.29 -16.43
C LYS A 405 6.31 -11.92 -16.31
N TYR A 406 5.63 -12.06 -17.44
CA TYR A 406 4.39 -12.84 -17.55
C TYR A 406 4.73 -14.33 -17.60
N VAL A 407 4.18 -15.11 -16.67
CA VAL A 407 4.36 -16.56 -16.58
C VAL A 407 2.99 -17.17 -16.24
N PRO A 408 2.19 -17.58 -17.24
CA PRO A 408 0.79 -17.97 -17.06
C PRO A 408 0.55 -18.99 -15.93
N TYR A 409 1.44 -19.98 -15.81
CA TYR A 409 1.30 -21.12 -14.91
C TYR A 409 1.14 -20.77 -13.42
N VAL A 410 1.61 -19.60 -12.96
CA VAL A 410 1.45 -19.21 -11.54
C VAL A 410 0.16 -18.44 -11.24
N GLY A 411 -0.65 -18.08 -12.24
CA GLY A 411 -1.91 -17.35 -12.04
C GLY A 411 -1.74 -16.08 -11.19
N ASP A 412 -2.59 -15.91 -10.19
CA ASP A 412 -2.53 -14.81 -9.21
C ASP A 412 -1.43 -14.99 -8.14
N SER A 413 -0.85 -16.21 -8.02
CA SER A 413 0.22 -16.60 -7.09
C SER A 413 1.57 -16.06 -7.54
N LYS A 414 1.66 -14.73 -7.66
CA LYS A 414 2.84 -13.97 -8.04
C LYS A 414 4.04 -14.34 -7.16
N ARG A 415 5.18 -14.58 -7.81
CA ARG A 415 6.47 -14.76 -7.13
C ARG A 415 7.28 -13.47 -7.17
N ALA A 416 7.93 -13.15 -6.05
CA ALA A 416 8.93 -12.11 -5.91
C ALA A 416 10.24 -12.78 -5.47
N LEU A 417 11.34 -12.43 -6.14
CA LEU A 417 12.68 -12.83 -5.77
C LEU A 417 13.52 -11.57 -5.68
N ASP A 418 14.00 -11.26 -4.49
CA ASP A 418 14.74 -10.04 -4.21
C ASP A 418 16.11 -10.36 -3.62
N GLU A 419 17.16 -9.73 -4.14
CA GLU A 419 18.49 -9.71 -3.50
C GLU A 419 18.80 -8.28 -3.03
N TYR A 420 19.28 -8.19 -1.78
CA TYR A 420 19.81 -6.95 -1.19
C TYR A 420 21.25 -7.21 -0.76
N THR A 421 22.21 -6.54 -1.40
CA THR A 421 23.63 -6.61 -1.04
C THR A 421 24.10 -5.26 -0.50
N SER A 422 24.70 -5.27 0.69
CA SER A 422 25.14 -4.11 1.45
C SER A 422 26.61 -4.21 1.86
N GLU A 423 27.33 -3.09 1.79
CA GLU A 423 28.64 -2.93 2.44
C GLU A 423 28.44 -2.82 3.97
N ILE A 424 29.33 -3.48 4.72
CA ILE A 424 29.43 -3.42 6.17
C ILE A 424 30.88 -3.06 6.59
N MET A 425 31.16 -3.07 7.90
CA MET A 425 32.47 -2.62 8.41
C MET A 425 33.67 -3.32 7.75
N MET A 426 34.78 -2.58 7.64
CA MET A 426 36.07 -3.07 7.12
C MET A 426 36.03 -3.68 5.69
N GLY A 427 35.04 -3.29 4.87
CA GLY A 427 34.91 -3.78 3.50
C GLY A 427 34.26 -5.17 3.38
N GLY A 428 33.67 -5.69 4.46
CA GLY A 428 32.82 -6.87 4.39
C GLY A 428 31.49 -6.59 3.67
N THR A 429 30.78 -7.65 3.30
CA THR A 429 29.44 -7.56 2.69
C THR A 429 28.40 -8.33 3.50
N ASN A 430 27.15 -7.87 3.43
CA ASN A 430 25.96 -8.58 3.86
C ASN A 430 25.01 -8.72 2.67
N THR A 431 24.61 -9.96 2.36
CA THR A 431 23.66 -10.26 1.27
C THR A 431 22.44 -10.98 1.84
N ILE A 432 21.25 -10.48 1.51
CA ILE A 432 19.96 -11.04 1.90
C ILE A 432 19.19 -11.42 0.63
N VAL A 433 18.95 -12.71 0.44
CA VAL A 433 18.13 -13.25 -0.65
C VAL A 433 16.75 -13.62 -0.10
N ILE A 434 15.69 -13.13 -0.75
CA ILE A 434 14.30 -13.31 -0.31
C ILE A 434 13.49 -13.92 -1.47
N HIS A 435 12.81 -15.03 -1.21
CA HIS A 435 11.73 -15.53 -2.06
C HIS A 435 10.38 -15.32 -1.34
N ASN A 436 9.44 -14.65 -1.99
CA ASN A 436 8.13 -14.34 -1.45
C ASN A 436 7.03 -14.76 -2.45
N THR A 437 6.10 -15.60 -1.97
CA THR A 437 4.88 -15.98 -2.71
C THR A 437 3.74 -15.05 -2.28
N CYS A 438 3.25 -14.26 -3.23
CA CYS A 438 2.21 -13.26 -3.04
C CYS A 438 0.98 -13.68 -3.84
N GLU A 439 -0.10 -14.08 -3.16
CA GLU A 439 -1.43 -14.12 -3.80
C GLU A 439 -1.90 -12.66 -3.95
N ASP A 440 -1.59 -12.02 -5.08
CA ASP A 440 -1.50 -10.55 -5.13
C ASP A 440 -2.87 -9.88 -4.94
N SER A 441 -3.95 -10.49 -5.44
CA SER A 441 -5.33 -10.01 -5.25
C SER A 441 -5.82 -10.16 -3.80
N LEU A 442 -5.33 -11.17 -3.05
CA LEU A 442 -5.60 -11.31 -1.62
C LEU A 442 -4.81 -10.32 -0.77
N LEU A 443 -3.68 -9.81 -1.28
CA LEU A 443 -2.91 -8.72 -0.64
C LEU A 443 -3.42 -7.32 -1.04
N ALA A 444 -3.98 -7.17 -2.25
CA ALA A 444 -4.50 -5.90 -2.76
C ALA A 444 -5.94 -5.60 -2.32
N SER A 445 -6.82 -6.62 -2.22
CA SER A 445 -8.22 -6.41 -1.83
C SER A 445 -8.39 -5.77 -0.44
N PRO A 446 -7.62 -6.13 0.61
CA PRO A 446 -7.68 -5.44 1.90
C PRO A 446 -7.16 -4.00 1.83
N ILE A 447 -6.22 -3.71 0.92
CA ILE A 447 -5.69 -2.36 0.70
C ILE A 447 -6.74 -1.46 0.03
N ILE A 448 -7.57 -1.98 -0.87
CA ILE A 448 -8.72 -1.26 -1.45
C ILE A 448 -9.71 -0.84 -0.35
N LEU A 449 -9.99 -1.74 0.61
CA LEU A 449 -10.85 -1.45 1.75
C LEU A 449 -10.24 -0.40 2.69
N ASP A 450 -8.95 -0.54 3.04
CA ASP A 450 -8.23 0.44 3.88
C ASP A 450 -8.22 1.83 3.22
N LEU A 451 -7.98 1.90 1.90
CA LEU A 451 -7.97 3.14 1.12
C LEU A 451 -9.32 3.85 1.15
N ALA A 452 -10.41 3.12 0.88
CA ALA A 452 -11.76 3.69 0.87
C ALA A 452 -12.20 4.15 2.27
N VAL A 453 -11.99 3.34 3.31
CA VAL A 453 -12.39 3.66 4.69
C VAL A 453 -11.57 4.81 5.27
N LEU A 454 -10.24 4.86 5.03
CA LEU A 454 -9.40 5.96 5.50
C LEU A 454 -9.70 7.27 4.76
N THR A 455 -10.01 7.21 3.45
CA THR A 455 -10.42 8.38 2.66
C THR A 455 -11.77 8.92 3.12
N GLU A 456 -12.75 8.05 3.40
CA GLU A 456 -14.04 8.44 3.97
C GLU A 456 -13.87 9.12 5.34
N LEU A 457 -13.07 8.53 6.22
CA LEU A 457 -12.76 9.10 7.53
C LEU A 457 -12.11 10.49 7.41
N CYS A 458 -11.19 10.68 6.47
CA CYS A 458 -10.58 11.98 6.19
C CYS A 458 -11.60 13.04 5.74
N GLN A 459 -12.67 12.66 5.05
CA GLN A 459 -13.79 13.56 4.70
C GLN A 459 -14.70 13.91 5.90
N ARG A 460 -14.51 13.28 7.07
CA ARG A 460 -15.19 13.66 8.32
C ARG A 460 -14.27 14.36 9.31
N ILE A 461 -12.97 14.48 9.02
CA ILE A 461 -12.00 15.21 9.83
C ILE A 461 -11.87 16.64 9.29
N THR A 462 -12.07 17.62 10.17
CA THR A 462 -11.78 19.04 9.94
C THR A 462 -10.90 19.57 11.06
N PHE A 463 -10.22 20.68 10.83
CA PHE A 463 -9.42 21.36 11.85
C PHE A 463 -9.37 22.87 11.65
N CYS A 464 -9.08 23.59 12.72
CA CYS A 464 -8.66 25.00 12.70
C CYS A 464 -7.44 25.21 13.61
N THR A 465 -6.84 26.40 13.59
CA THR A 465 -5.69 26.77 14.44
C THR A 465 -5.93 28.10 15.16
N GLU A 466 -5.07 28.46 16.11
CA GLU A 466 -5.14 29.77 16.78
C GLU A 466 -4.90 30.97 15.84
N GLY A 467 -4.27 30.75 14.67
CA GLY A 467 -4.03 31.80 13.65
C GLY A 467 -5.01 31.77 12.47
N ASP A 468 -5.79 30.69 12.32
CA ASP A 468 -6.77 30.48 11.27
C ASP A 468 -7.96 29.70 11.89
N PRO A 469 -9.00 30.40 12.37
CA PRO A 469 -10.03 29.82 13.22
C PRO A 469 -11.16 29.11 12.46
N GLU A 470 -11.19 29.19 11.13
CA GLU A 470 -12.19 28.49 10.32
C GLU A 470 -11.85 26.99 10.21
N PHE A 471 -12.88 26.13 10.30
CA PHE A 471 -12.70 24.69 10.17
C PHE A 471 -12.56 24.29 8.70
N GLN A 472 -11.35 23.87 8.32
CA GLN A 472 -11.02 23.36 7.00
C GLN A 472 -10.77 21.84 7.02
N GLY A 473 -10.90 21.20 5.86
CA GLY A 473 -10.50 19.80 5.67
C GLY A 473 -8.99 19.66 5.50
N PHE A 474 -8.52 18.43 5.27
CA PHE A 474 -7.17 18.20 4.77
C PHE A 474 -6.97 18.79 3.35
N HIS A 475 -5.71 18.90 2.92
CA HIS A 475 -5.36 19.23 1.54
C HIS A 475 -5.92 18.18 0.55
N SER A 476 -6.31 18.61 -0.67
CA SER A 476 -6.92 17.73 -1.69
C SER A 476 -6.08 16.49 -2.03
N VAL A 477 -4.75 16.59 -1.98
CA VAL A 477 -3.86 15.42 -2.03
C VAL A 477 -3.74 14.79 -0.64
N LEU A 478 -4.36 13.62 -0.43
CA LEU A 478 -4.34 12.89 0.84
C LEU A 478 -3.08 12.01 1.01
N SER A 479 -1.95 12.63 1.32
CA SER A 479 -0.69 11.91 1.59
C SER A 479 -0.74 10.97 2.81
N ILE A 480 -1.74 11.10 3.70
CA ILE A 480 -1.97 10.18 4.83
C ILE A 480 -2.11 8.72 4.42
N VAL A 481 -2.60 8.42 3.20
CA VAL A 481 -2.78 7.04 2.73
C VAL A 481 -1.46 6.38 2.27
N ALA A 482 -0.32 7.07 2.35
CA ALA A 482 0.96 6.60 1.76
C ALA A 482 1.44 5.21 2.22
N PHE A 483 0.99 4.71 3.38
CA PHE A 483 1.19 3.31 3.82
C PHE A 483 0.66 2.27 2.81
N LEU A 484 -0.35 2.65 2.02
CA LEU A 484 -1.12 1.82 1.10
C LEU A 484 -0.67 1.95 -0.37
N CYS A 485 0.13 2.97 -0.69
CA CYS A 485 0.60 3.30 -2.05
C CYS A 485 2.12 3.10 -2.22
N LYS A 486 2.60 2.75 -3.42
CA LYS A 486 4.03 2.56 -3.70
C LYS A 486 4.74 3.87 -4.01
N ALA A 487 4.10 4.73 -4.80
CA ALA A 487 4.58 6.05 -5.16
C ALA A 487 3.57 7.08 -4.66
N PRO A 488 3.59 7.43 -3.36
CA PRO A 488 2.53 8.24 -2.77
C PRO A 488 2.52 9.66 -3.32
N LEU A 489 1.38 10.10 -3.83
CA LEU A 489 1.15 11.49 -4.21
C LEU A 489 1.18 12.37 -2.96
N VAL A 490 1.90 13.49 -3.02
CA VAL A 490 2.07 14.45 -1.92
C VAL A 490 1.73 15.87 -2.36
N PRO A 491 1.32 16.78 -1.45
CA PRO A 491 1.16 18.20 -1.76
C PRO A 491 2.44 18.81 -2.35
N GLU A 492 2.30 19.79 -3.24
CA GLU A 492 3.43 20.46 -3.88
C GLU A 492 4.41 21.05 -2.85
N GLY A 493 5.71 20.94 -3.11
CA GLY A 493 6.77 21.40 -2.22
C GLY A 493 6.99 20.54 -0.96
N THR A 494 6.18 19.50 -0.72
CA THR A 494 6.36 18.59 0.43
C THR A 494 7.15 17.31 0.05
N PRO A 495 7.95 16.74 0.96
CA PRO A 495 8.78 15.58 0.65
C PRO A 495 7.97 14.27 0.64
N VAL A 496 8.28 13.40 -0.33
CA VAL A 496 7.86 12.00 -0.30
C VAL A 496 8.59 11.26 0.82
N VAL A 497 7.86 10.45 1.58
CA VAL A 497 8.42 9.52 2.59
C VAL A 497 7.87 8.14 2.29
N ASN A 498 8.75 7.16 2.00
CA ASN A 498 8.36 5.79 1.63
C ASN A 498 8.47 4.79 2.78
N ALA A 499 9.33 5.07 3.77
CA ALA A 499 9.61 4.21 4.92
C ALA A 499 8.32 3.77 5.66
N LEU A 500 8.00 2.48 5.60
CA LEU A 500 6.65 1.98 5.88
C LEU A 500 6.19 2.27 7.32
N PHE A 501 7.09 2.12 8.29
CA PHE A 501 6.75 2.37 9.69
C PHE A 501 6.56 3.86 9.99
N ARG A 502 7.25 4.77 9.30
CA ARG A 502 7.01 6.22 9.42
C ARG A 502 5.63 6.59 8.89
N GLN A 503 5.23 5.99 7.76
CA GLN A 503 3.88 6.15 7.19
C GLN A 503 2.80 5.60 8.13
N ARG A 504 3.00 4.40 8.71
CA ARG A 504 2.09 3.84 9.72
C ARG A 504 2.00 4.74 10.96
N SER A 505 3.13 5.25 11.47
CA SER A 505 3.16 6.18 12.60
C SER A 505 2.45 7.51 12.30
N CYS A 506 2.44 7.97 11.04
CA CYS A 506 1.66 9.14 10.64
C CYS A 506 0.15 8.87 10.83
N ILE A 507 -0.36 7.75 10.30
CA ILE A 507 -1.77 7.35 10.47
C ILE A 507 -2.11 7.16 11.96
N GLU A 508 -1.29 6.45 12.72
CA GLU A 508 -1.52 6.25 14.16
C GLU A 508 -1.52 7.58 14.94
N ASN A 509 -0.55 8.46 14.74
CA ASN A 509 -0.47 9.73 15.47
C ASN A 509 -1.60 10.69 15.10
N ILE A 510 -2.06 10.68 13.85
CA ILE A 510 -3.25 11.45 13.43
C ILE A 510 -4.50 10.87 14.09
N LEU A 511 -4.76 9.55 14.00
CA LEU A 511 -6.00 8.99 14.55
C LEU A 511 -6.02 8.91 16.10
N ARG A 512 -4.86 9.09 16.76
CA ARG A 512 -4.72 9.34 18.21
C ARG A 512 -4.92 10.81 18.63
N TYR A 513 -5.24 11.74 17.71
CA TYR A 513 -5.32 13.17 18.05
C TYR A 513 -6.20 13.52 19.28
N PRO A 514 -7.22 12.71 19.69
CA PRO A 514 -7.88 12.83 21.00
C PRO A 514 -6.99 12.57 22.24
N ARG A 515 -5.69 12.89 22.17
CA ARG A 515 -4.68 12.81 23.24
C ARG A 515 -4.59 11.47 23.99
N LEU A 516 -4.45 10.40 23.22
CA LEU A 516 -3.53 9.35 23.66
C LEU A 516 -2.12 9.75 23.22
N GLY A 517 -1.19 9.79 24.18
CA GLY A 517 0.17 10.29 23.92
C GLY A 517 0.88 9.52 22.80
N VAL A 518 1.80 10.21 22.11
CA VAL A 518 2.70 9.57 21.13
C VAL A 518 3.40 8.40 21.82
N SER A 519 3.33 7.21 21.22
CA SER A 519 3.90 5.98 21.76
C SER A 519 5.35 6.17 22.19
N ARG A 520 5.59 6.21 23.50
CA ARG A 520 6.95 6.29 24.04
C ARG A 520 7.62 4.94 23.88
N GLY A 521 8.23 4.70 22.72
CA GLY A 521 8.99 3.48 22.38
C GLY A 521 10.19 3.18 23.28
N VAL A 522 10.43 4.02 24.30
CA VAL A 522 11.34 3.76 25.41
C VAL A 522 10.57 4.03 26.71
N ALA A 523 10.32 2.97 27.49
CA ALA A 523 9.97 3.11 28.89
C ALA A 523 11.20 3.64 29.63
N LEU A 524 11.17 4.89 30.10
CA LEU A 524 12.30 5.53 30.77
C LEU A 524 12.60 4.82 32.11
N PRO A 525 13.76 4.15 32.27
CA PRO A 525 14.09 3.49 33.53
C PRO A 525 14.38 4.56 34.59
N GLY A 526 13.57 4.62 35.65
CA GLY A 526 13.78 5.55 36.77
C GLY A 526 13.21 6.95 36.60
N GLY A 527 12.17 7.15 35.78
CA GLY A 527 11.28 8.31 35.98
C GLY A 527 10.73 8.31 37.41
N PRO A 528 10.56 9.49 38.07
CA PRO A 528 10.09 9.54 39.45
C PRO A 528 8.74 8.82 39.57
N GLY A 529 8.67 7.85 40.48
CA GLY A 529 7.54 6.93 40.57
C GLY A 529 6.23 7.69 40.74
N VAL A 530 5.24 7.37 39.90
CA VAL A 530 3.87 7.88 40.05
C VAL A 530 3.42 7.50 41.46
N PRO A 531 3.12 8.45 42.35
CA PRO A 531 2.66 8.11 43.69
C PRO A 531 1.34 7.36 43.54
N PRO A 532 1.17 6.20 44.21
CA PRO A 532 -0.06 5.43 44.09
C PRO A 532 -1.24 6.30 44.51
N SER A 533 -2.23 6.42 43.63
CA SER A 533 -3.47 7.15 43.91
C SER A 533 -4.16 6.53 45.11
N LEU A 534 -4.02 7.17 46.28
CA LEU A 534 -4.71 6.73 47.49
C LEU A 534 -6.22 6.74 47.23
N GLY A 535 -6.80 5.55 47.31
CA GLY A 535 -8.21 5.33 46.99
C GLY A 535 -9.13 6.15 47.88
N ASP A 536 -10.27 6.54 47.30
CA ASP A 536 -11.26 7.44 47.89
C ASP A 536 -11.63 7.05 49.34
N ARG A 537 -11.56 8.04 50.23
CA ARG A 537 -12.07 7.97 51.60
C ARG A 537 -12.73 9.30 51.95
N SER A 538 -14.05 9.26 52.05
CA SER A 538 -14.90 10.40 52.43
C SER A 538 -14.48 11.03 53.77
N PRO A 539 -14.68 12.34 53.97
CA PRO A 539 -14.09 13.07 55.10
C PRO A 539 -14.80 12.79 56.43
N GLY A 540 -14.03 12.73 57.53
CA GLY A 540 -14.55 12.52 58.87
C GLY A 540 -13.70 13.12 59.99
N ALA A 541 -14.22 14.17 60.62
CA ALA A 541 -13.74 14.85 61.85
C ALA A 541 -12.34 15.51 61.83
N ALA A 542 -12.19 16.58 62.63
CA ALA A 542 -10.97 17.35 62.77
C ALA A 542 -10.36 17.21 64.17
N GLY A 543 -9.04 17.30 64.28
CA GLY A 543 -8.27 17.38 65.53
C GLY A 543 -6.83 17.86 65.25
N PRO A 544 -6.19 18.70 66.10
CA PRO A 544 -5.07 19.54 65.64
C PRO A 544 -3.73 19.37 66.40
N VAL A 545 -2.70 20.11 65.92
CA VAL A 545 -1.35 20.31 66.52
C VAL A 545 -0.50 19.00 66.56
N VAL A 546 0.85 18.96 66.47
CA VAL A 546 1.93 19.91 66.80
C VAL A 546 3.05 19.86 65.74
N ALA A 547 3.85 20.94 65.62
CA ALA A 547 5.01 21.03 64.74
C ALA A 547 6.35 21.17 65.51
N ALA A 548 7.38 20.46 65.02
CA ALA A 548 8.82 20.73 65.23
C ALA A 548 9.57 20.12 64.02
N ALA A 549 10.52 20.74 63.30
CA ALA A 549 11.54 21.77 63.56
C ALA A 549 12.92 21.19 63.95
N GLY A 550 13.94 21.44 63.09
CA GLY A 550 15.31 20.95 63.20
C GLY A 550 15.53 19.55 62.59
N GLY A 551 16.66 19.24 61.94
CA GLY A 551 17.81 20.07 61.56
C GLY A 551 18.87 19.27 60.79
N SER A 552 19.71 19.95 60.00
CA SER A 552 20.91 19.38 59.33
C SER A 552 22.19 19.83 60.10
N PRO A 553 23.45 19.53 59.68
CA PRO A 553 23.96 18.71 58.56
C PRO A 553 25.18 17.82 58.94
N CYS A 554 25.95 17.38 57.91
CA CYS A 554 27.41 17.08 57.91
C CYS A 554 27.95 15.65 58.20
N GLY A 555 28.96 15.27 57.38
CA GLY A 555 29.92 14.17 57.62
C GLY A 555 29.55 12.79 57.02
N GLY A 556 30.45 12.03 56.39
CA GLY A 556 31.80 12.37 55.93
C GLY A 556 32.73 11.15 55.67
N LEU A 557 33.17 10.99 54.42
CA LEU A 557 34.37 10.25 53.96
C LEU A 557 34.42 8.69 54.01
N ASP A 558 35.41 8.21 53.27
CA ASP A 558 36.10 6.91 53.24
C ASP A 558 35.47 5.62 52.66
N GLY A 559 36.30 4.99 51.82
CA GLY A 559 36.31 3.59 51.37
C GLY A 559 37.78 3.22 51.08
N PRO A 560 38.13 2.22 50.25
CA PRO A 560 37.28 1.24 49.57
C PRO A 560 37.60 -0.23 49.97
N GLY A 561 36.75 -1.18 49.57
CA GLY A 561 36.99 -2.62 49.78
C GLY A 561 36.67 -3.47 48.55
N ALA A 562 37.70 -4.00 47.88
CA ALA A 562 37.51 -4.80 46.66
C ALA A 562 37.26 -6.29 46.94
N ARG A 563 36.33 -6.91 46.21
CA ARG A 563 36.26 -8.36 46.04
C ARG A 563 36.06 -8.74 44.58
N ARG A 564 36.95 -9.58 44.05
CA ARG A 564 36.77 -10.30 42.78
C ARG A 564 35.93 -11.55 43.03
N LEU A 565 35.03 -11.89 42.11
CA LEU A 565 34.47 -13.23 41.97
C LEU A 565 35.00 -13.87 40.68
N ARG A 566 35.20 -15.18 40.68
CA ARG A 566 35.77 -15.95 39.56
C ARG A 566 34.68 -16.59 38.71
N VAL A 567 34.92 -16.66 37.41
CA VAL A 567 34.28 -17.61 36.50
C VAL A 567 35.04 -18.95 36.55
N PRO A 568 34.34 -20.09 36.54
CA PRO A 568 34.87 -21.37 36.07
C PRO A 568 34.21 -21.78 34.74
N ASP A 569 35.00 -22.40 33.85
CA ASP A 569 34.56 -23.07 32.61
C ASP A 569 35.12 -24.53 32.63
N PRO A 570 34.87 -25.44 31.67
CA PRO A 570 34.30 -26.74 32.04
C PRO A 570 35.27 -27.93 31.90
N ALA A 571 34.86 -29.07 32.46
CA ALA A 571 35.57 -30.35 32.35
C ALA A 571 34.61 -31.52 32.07
N THR A 572 35.14 -32.58 31.45
CA THR A 572 34.40 -33.73 30.91
C THR A 572 34.05 -34.81 31.95
N GLY A 573 33.09 -35.70 31.63
CA GLY A 573 32.68 -36.87 32.44
C GLY A 573 33.67 -38.05 32.41
N PRO A 574 33.26 -39.35 32.51
CA PRO A 574 31.91 -39.91 32.23
C PRO A 574 31.35 -40.88 33.30
N GLY A 575 30.14 -41.44 33.09
CA GLY A 575 29.62 -42.60 33.83
C GLY A 575 28.12 -42.84 33.69
N ALA A 576 27.70 -44.08 33.44
CA ALA A 576 26.31 -44.56 33.42
C ALA A 576 26.23 -45.92 34.20
N PRO A 577 25.07 -46.45 34.65
CA PRO A 577 23.98 -46.90 33.75
C PRO A 577 22.54 -46.72 34.27
N TYR A 578 21.55 -47.06 33.43
CA TYR A 578 20.15 -47.32 33.80
C TYR A 578 19.67 -48.64 33.14
N PRO A 579 18.83 -49.46 33.79
CA PRO A 579 18.28 -50.71 33.22
C PRO A 579 16.79 -50.62 32.82
N GLY A 580 16.33 -51.55 31.97
CA GLY A 580 14.94 -52.03 31.98
C GLY A 580 14.10 -51.82 30.72
N CYS A 581 14.01 -52.86 29.88
CA CYS A 581 12.89 -53.12 28.98
C CYS A 581 12.30 -54.51 29.29
N PRO A 582 11.02 -54.74 28.97
CA PRO A 582 10.62 -56.01 28.37
C PRO A 582 9.86 -55.81 27.04
N ALA A 583 9.71 -56.91 26.28
CA ALA A 583 9.12 -56.92 24.93
C ALA A 583 8.17 -58.15 24.75
N PRO A 584 8.02 -58.83 23.59
CA PRO A 584 7.00 -58.50 22.59
C PRO A 584 6.14 -59.69 22.09
N MET A 585 5.10 -59.41 21.29
CA MET A 585 4.47 -60.31 20.29
C MET A 585 3.83 -59.45 19.17
N GLY A 586 3.72 -59.86 17.89
CA GLY A 586 4.26 -61.03 17.18
C GLY A 586 3.61 -61.23 15.78
N ALA A 587 4.34 -61.86 14.83
CA ALA A 587 3.89 -62.31 13.49
C ALA A 587 3.54 -61.22 12.43
N GLN A 588 3.69 -61.40 11.10
CA GLN A 588 4.33 -62.49 10.32
C GLN A 588 4.88 -62.00 8.95
N ASP A 589 5.51 -62.91 8.18
CA ASP A 589 6.43 -62.65 7.06
C ASP A 589 5.79 -62.76 5.66
N GLN A 590 6.40 -62.11 4.64
CA GLN A 590 6.53 -62.65 3.27
C GLN A 590 7.54 -61.84 2.44
N ARG A 591 8.34 -62.52 1.58
CA ARG A 591 9.42 -61.90 0.79
C ARG A 591 9.46 -62.31 -0.69
N VAL A 592 9.58 -61.32 -1.57
CA VAL A 592 10.24 -61.32 -2.90
C VAL A 592 10.76 -59.88 -3.13
N GLY A 593 11.92 -59.57 -3.73
CA GLY A 593 13.00 -60.41 -4.29
C GLY A 593 14.22 -59.53 -4.66
N CYS A 594 15.22 -60.11 -5.36
CA CYS A 594 16.47 -59.47 -5.84
C CYS A 594 17.00 -60.28 -7.07
N PRO A 595 18.03 -59.86 -7.86
CA PRO A 595 19.15 -58.97 -7.48
C PRO A 595 19.63 -57.95 -8.56
N ALA A 596 20.75 -57.28 -8.28
CA ALA A 596 21.60 -56.56 -9.24
C ALA A 596 23.11 -56.84 -8.96
N PRO A 597 23.99 -56.64 -9.96
CA PRO A 597 25.40 -56.29 -9.78
C PRO A 597 25.76 -55.01 -10.62
N VAL A 598 26.99 -54.47 -10.72
CA VAL A 598 28.34 -54.84 -10.26
C VAL A 598 29.05 -53.56 -9.72
N GLY A 599 30.23 -53.69 -9.09
CA GLY A 599 31.20 -52.60 -8.88
C GLY A 599 32.31 -52.56 -9.96
N PRO A 600 33.55 -52.04 -9.70
CA PRO A 600 34.21 -51.92 -8.39
C PRO A 600 34.84 -50.53 -8.06
N ARG A 601 35.69 -50.46 -7.01
CA ARG A 601 36.41 -49.28 -6.46
C ARG A 601 37.92 -49.53 -6.40
N CYS A 602 38.76 -48.46 -6.34
CA CYS A 602 40.09 -48.39 -5.69
C CYS A 602 40.68 -46.94 -5.73
N THR A 603 41.64 -46.45 -4.92
CA THR A 603 41.92 -46.62 -3.46
C THR A 603 42.90 -45.54 -2.92
N ARG A 604 42.43 -44.70 -1.96
CA ARG A 604 43.17 -44.11 -0.80
C ARG A 604 44.39 -43.17 -0.96
N PHE A 605 44.67 -42.46 0.16
CA PHE A 605 45.78 -41.52 0.48
C PHE A 605 45.75 -40.17 -0.25
N GLY A 606 46.24 -39.06 0.32
CA GLY A 606 46.88 -38.83 1.64
C GLY A 606 46.81 -37.36 2.09
N VAL A 607 47.39 -37.02 3.25
CA VAL A 607 47.28 -35.68 3.91
C VAL A 607 48.58 -34.87 3.77
N SER A 608 48.47 -33.57 3.46
CA SER A 608 49.41 -32.51 3.89
C SER A 608 48.79 -31.10 3.74
N THR A 609 49.50 -30.06 4.19
CA THR A 609 48.99 -28.70 4.43
C THR A 609 49.82 -27.61 3.72
N SER A 610 49.34 -26.35 3.81
CA SER A 610 50.05 -25.09 3.52
C SER A 610 50.20 -24.67 2.04
N GLY A 611 50.64 -23.42 1.80
CA GLY A 611 51.19 -23.03 0.49
C GLY A 611 50.48 -21.92 -0.29
N SER A 612 50.34 -20.74 0.33
CA SER A 612 50.35 -19.40 -0.28
C SER A 612 50.60 -19.18 -1.80
N GLN A 613 49.95 -18.12 -2.31
CA GLN A 613 50.29 -17.28 -3.48
C GLN A 613 49.87 -17.75 -4.90
N CYS A 614 49.54 -16.75 -5.73
CA CYS A 614 49.20 -16.89 -7.15
C CYS A 614 50.47 -16.97 -8.02
N PRO A 615 50.36 -17.40 -9.29
CA PRO A 615 50.17 -16.39 -10.33
C PRO A 615 49.18 -16.75 -11.44
N VAL A 616 48.77 -15.73 -12.19
CA VAL A 616 47.99 -15.85 -13.45
C VAL A 616 48.92 -16.25 -14.61
N PRO A 617 48.42 -17.01 -15.59
CA PRO A 617 48.78 -16.71 -16.97
C PRO A 617 47.58 -16.64 -17.95
N MET A 618 47.83 -16.00 -19.08
CA MET A 618 46.96 -15.88 -20.27
C MET A 618 46.50 -17.27 -20.76
N GLY A 619 45.31 -17.51 -21.31
CA GLY A 619 44.62 -16.90 -22.46
C GLY A 619 43.72 -17.99 -23.09
N SER A 620 43.02 -17.83 -24.22
CA SER A 620 42.91 -16.72 -25.17
C SER A 620 41.72 -16.95 -26.14
N GLN A 621 41.02 -15.88 -26.57
CA GLN A 621 40.11 -15.83 -27.74
C GLN A 621 38.79 -16.65 -27.63
N CYS A 622 37.70 -16.39 -28.39
CA CYS A 622 37.50 -15.48 -29.54
C CYS A 622 36.03 -15.01 -29.71
N TRP A 623 35.80 -13.98 -30.55
CA TRP A 623 34.51 -13.37 -30.98
C TRP A 623 33.67 -12.65 -29.88
N GLY A 624 33.05 -11.49 -30.07
CA GLY A 624 32.84 -10.62 -31.25
C GLY A 624 31.33 -10.52 -31.60
N CYS A 625 30.69 -9.36 -31.85
CA CYS A 625 31.15 -7.97 -32.03
C CYS A 625 30.03 -6.95 -31.57
N PRO A 626 29.93 -5.66 -31.99
CA PRO A 626 30.20 -4.53 -31.09
C PRO A 626 29.04 -3.54 -30.83
N ILE A 627 29.22 -2.63 -29.86
CA ILE A 627 28.59 -1.31 -29.82
C ILE A 627 29.69 -0.25 -29.56
N LEU A 628 29.61 0.90 -30.24
CA LEU A 628 30.58 2.00 -30.16
C LEU A 628 30.43 2.81 -28.86
N VAL A 629 31.57 3.26 -28.32
CA VAL A 629 31.65 4.29 -27.26
C VAL A 629 32.52 5.42 -27.77
N GLY A 630 32.01 6.65 -27.72
CA GLY A 630 32.76 7.89 -27.91
C GLY A 630 32.68 8.74 -26.64
N PRO A 631 33.80 9.23 -26.07
CA PRO A 631 33.79 10.02 -24.86
C PRO A 631 33.55 11.51 -25.15
N SER A 632 32.83 12.20 -24.27
CA SER A 632 32.85 13.65 -24.18
C SER A 632 32.77 14.09 -22.71
N ALA A 633 33.69 14.96 -22.30
CA ALA A 633 33.67 15.61 -20.99
C ALA A 633 33.13 17.04 -21.14
N GLY A 634 32.40 17.53 -20.14
CA GLY A 634 31.83 18.88 -20.17
C GLY A 634 30.77 19.08 -19.11
N GLY A 635 31.18 19.36 -17.87
CA GLY A 635 30.27 19.76 -16.79
C GLY A 635 30.06 21.27 -16.77
N VAL A 636 28.81 21.73 -16.60
CA VAL A 636 28.47 23.14 -16.41
C VAL A 636 27.41 23.26 -15.29
N HIS A 637 27.72 24.02 -14.25
CA HIS A 637 26.74 24.47 -13.25
C HIS A 637 25.87 25.59 -13.81
N HIS A 638 24.66 25.81 -13.27
CA HIS A 638 24.25 27.14 -12.77
C HIS A 638 22.95 27.10 -11.94
N GLN A 639 22.85 28.05 -11.01
CA GLN A 639 21.60 28.53 -10.41
C GLN A 639 21.53 30.06 -10.58
N GLN A 640 20.36 30.58 -11.01
CA GLN A 640 19.57 31.73 -10.52
C GLN A 640 20.21 33.01 -9.90
N PRO A 641 19.52 34.19 -9.83
CA PRO A 641 18.27 34.63 -10.48
C PRO A 641 18.37 36.03 -11.23
N PRO A 642 17.59 37.14 -11.01
CA PRO A 642 16.74 37.71 -12.09
C PRO A 642 16.74 39.27 -12.34
N VAL A 643 15.86 39.72 -13.28
CA VAL A 643 15.35 41.12 -13.62
C VAL A 643 16.35 42.20 -14.14
N PRO A 644 15.93 43.32 -14.80
CA PRO A 644 14.64 43.70 -15.44
C PRO A 644 14.70 44.35 -16.88
N ASN A 645 13.51 44.57 -17.50
CA ASN A 645 13.09 45.57 -18.53
C ASN A 645 14.06 46.16 -19.60
N ALA A 646 13.66 46.14 -20.90
CA ALA A 646 13.15 47.30 -21.68
C ALA A 646 13.21 47.17 -23.24
N GLY A 647 12.16 47.64 -23.95
CA GLY A 647 12.15 47.91 -25.42
C GLY A 647 12.10 46.67 -26.36
N GLY A 648 11.71 46.78 -27.65
CA GLY A 648 11.10 47.90 -28.40
C GLY A 648 11.16 47.70 -29.93
N ALA A 649 10.08 48.04 -30.67
CA ALA A 649 9.93 47.99 -32.15
C ALA A 649 10.02 46.58 -32.82
N GLN A 650 9.79 46.42 -34.14
CA GLN A 650 8.58 46.60 -34.97
C GLN A 650 8.90 46.32 -36.47
N PHE A 651 8.17 45.39 -37.13
CA PHE A 651 7.94 45.32 -38.60
C PHE A 651 9.16 45.06 -39.55
N PRO A 652 8.98 44.89 -40.89
CA PRO A 652 8.12 43.90 -41.59
C PRO A 652 8.76 43.22 -42.85
N GLY A 653 8.07 42.25 -43.47
CA GLY A 653 8.33 41.78 -44.86
C GLY A 653 9.32 40.59 -44.97
N VAL A 654 9.42 39.87 -46.10
CA VAL A 654 8.88 40.02 -47.48
C VAL A 654 8.38 38.65 -48.02
N SER A 655 7.71 38.63 -49.19
CA SER A 655 6.84 37.54 -49.71
C SER A 655 7.40 36.68 -50.87
N SER A 656 6.67 35.60 -51.20
CA SER A 656 6.56 34.92 -52.53
C SER A 656 7.74 34.04 -53.02
N ALA A 657 7.59 33.04 -53.91
CA ALA A 657 6.47 32.69 -54.81
C ALA A 657 6.32 31.18 -55.18
N THR A 658 5.11 30.80 -55.64
CA THR A 658 4.66 29.75 -56.61
C THR A 658 5.71 28.86 -57.34
N GLU A 659 5.63 27.50 -57.39
CA GLU A 659 4.71 26.58 -58.17
C GLU A 659 5.11 26.33 -59.67
N PRO A 660 4.66 25.26 -60.40
CA PRO A 660 4.25 23.87 -60.03
C PRO A 660 4.87 22.73 -60.95
N PRO A 661 4.22 21.72 -61.62
CA PRO A 661 4.72 20.31 -61.66
C PRO A 661 4.68 19.55 -63.04
N TYR A 662 4.41 18.21 -63.06
CA TYR A 662 4.09 17.25 -64.18
C TYR A 662 5.25 16.52 -64.92
N PRO A 663 5.03 15.44 -65.75
CA PRO A 663 3.84 14.55 -65.98
C PRO A 663 4.05 12.99 -66.17
N THR A 664 3.01 12.17 -65.90
CA THR A 664 2.47 10.93 -66.59
C THR A 664 3.40 9.75 -67.04
N GLN A 665 2.99 8.50 -67.36
CA GLN A 665 1.73 7.79 -67.78
C GLN A 665 1.73 6.31 -67.22
N GLY A 666 0.73 5.41 -67.38
CA GLY A 666 -0.70 5.53 -67.77
C GLY A 666 -1.32 4.32 -68.54
N VAL A 667 -2.25 3.56 -67.90
CA VAL A 667 -3.43 2.80 -68.46
C VAL A 667 -3.23 1.66 -69.51
N PRO A 668 -4.27 0.86 -69.97
CA PRO A 668 -5.70 0.67 -69.56
C PRO A 668 -6.27 -0.80 -69.46
N SER A 669 -7.56 -0.92 -69.07
CA SER A 669 -8.60 -1.92 -69.48
C SER A 669 -8.56 -3.36 -68.87
N THR A 670 -9.64 -4.16 -68.67
CA THR A 670 -11.15 -4.10 -68.69
C THR A 670 -11.70 -5.48 -68.18
N SER A 671 -12.98 -5.78 -67.86
CA SER A 671 -14.15 -5.09 -67.24
C SER A 671 -15.41 -6.04 -67.22
N ARG A 672 -16.42 -5.82 -66.35
CA ARG A 672 -17.78 -6.49 -66.31
C ARG A 672 -17.80 -8.00 -65.91
N SER A 673 -18.86 -8.64 -65.39
CA SER A 673 -20.17 -8.22 -64.81
C SER A 673 -20.98 -9.36 -64.12
N GLN A 674 -21.74 -9.05 -63.06
CA GLN A 674 -23.09 -9.56 -62.65
C GLN A 674 -23.42 -11.07 -62.37
N HIS A 675 -23.70 -11.37 -61.08
CA HIS A 675 -24.93 -12.03 -60.52
C HIS A 675 -25.29 -13.54 -60.88
N PRO A 676 -26.33 -14.21 -60.29
CA PRO A 676 -26.11 -15.10 -59.11
C PRO A 676 -26.96 -16.43 -59.01
N VAL A 677 -26.86 -17.16 -57.87
CA VAL A 677 -27.73 -18.27 -57.33
C VAL A 677 -27.90 -19.58 -58.17
N PRO A 678 -28.53 -20.70 -57.69
CA PRO A 678 -28.80 -21.21 -56.31
C PRO A 678 -28.50 -22.73 -56.04
N ALA A 679 -28.61 -23.14 -54.76
CA ALA A 679 -28.82 -24.53 -54.24
C ALA A 679 -27.69 -25.60 -54.47
N GLY A 680 -27.58 -26.70 -53.71
CA GLY A 680 -28.38 -27.23 -52.58
C GLY A 680 -27.56 -28.20 -51.66
N PRO A 681 -28.18 -28.92 -50.70
CA PRO A 681 -27.47 -29.54 -49.56
C PRO A 681 -27.37 -31.09 -49.60
N SER A 682 -26.35 -31.67 -48.93
CA SER A 682 -26.48 -32.81 -47.97
C SER A 682 -25.13 -33.45 -47.56
N SER A 683 -24.75 -33.37 -46.28
CA SER A 683 -24.12 -34.43 -45.46
C SER A 683 -23.67 -33.86 -44.10
#